data_AF-A0AA35SUY1-F1
#
_entry.id   AF-A0AA35SUY1-F1
#
_cell.length_a   1.000
_cell.length_b   1.000
_cell.length_c   1.000
_cell.angle_alpha   90.00
_cell.angle_beta   90.00
_cell.angle_gamma   90.00
#
_symmetry.space_group_name_H-M   'P 1'
#
loop_
_entity.id
_entity.type
_entity.pdbx_description
1 polymer ?
#
loop_
_entity_poly.entity_id
_entity_poly.type
_entity_poly.pdbx_seq_one_letter_code
_entity_poly.pdbx_strand_id
1 'polypeptide(L)'
;MLFSALVIATVLHIRSVVGDSKSGVVDIQPCSVATGVVSRSLSIAYSLNGNFSLCPDQSYQALRVSTWSGGDGGGQDYPLVFVTRQGRAVDSWTIPFQPPDFTIDFDGVNRTLCYNNMTSVSNSLAYVDVFTSFGENVSFNIVFDPVPNYTLQKDTWYPFQVGASTPQVHVFRFPDGVRTVTVQAKASSSRCAILSVQNVSCPINDLLEEIKSKGHYQTMSTDGFVTISRDVFKYSSFFVVLITTNYSECHSSDYVTLSPLYVNGTVLGFEQRIDVIIRPLQTAPVFPILFPLILFGVLYAITLVFIAVECLLKCRWSFPCKWVYVRKTNVSQDADGERLVPTDRTMGSLNTGGDHSSGDTAVEDSLQLHVMEKAERDLRLSHLCETQLKTLQSHYSVYSWNTVTVGIFYGLPAFQLVLSQQLLATSSGEEDLCYYNFKCSHPVGVLSSFNNVWSNVGYFLLGVLFIIVTFIRETKYTRLRKQKRPYFEKRGIPQFFGIYYAMGLALILEGVMSSLYHICPTNANFQFDTAFMFIIAGLILTKVFQNRHPDIHTNSFIAFFSFAVVIFFTLLGIHYDQRNPVAVRCSLLAITVFMVAGFFTSFYYFHRWKLSKAMFIKVFESWKFFSCKLLHPIRFFKLFGVFVINVIV
;
A
#
# COMPACT_ATOMS: atom_id res chain seq x y z
N MET A 1 -13.66 16.66 32.72
CA MET A 1 -14.21 16.88 34.09
C MET A 1 -14.27 18.36 34.46
N LEU A 2 -13.19 19.13 34.30
CA LEU A 2 -13.20 20.59 34.57
C LEU A 2 -14.13 21.38 33.63
N PHE A 3 -14.21 21.02 32.35
CA PHE A 3 -15.10 21.69 31.38
C PHE A 3 -16.60 21.44 31.68
N SER A 4 -16.96 20.19 32.00
CA SER A 4 -18.33 19.82 32.39
C SER A 4 -18.76 20.49 33.69
N ALA A 5 -17.85 20.63 34.66
CA ALA A 5 -18.09 21.36 35.91
C ALA A 5 -18.27 22.87 35.66
N LEU A 6 -17.51 23.44 34.72
CA LEU A 6 -17.66 24.84 34.32
C LEU A 6 -19.01 25.08 33.65
N VAL A 7 -19.45 24.22 32.73
CA VAL A 7 -20.77 24.33 32.07
C VAL A 7 -21.91 24.23 33.09
N ILE A 8 -21.85 23.26 34.02
CA ILE A 8 -22.85 23.11 35.08
C ILE A 8 -22.84 24.33 36.02
N ALA A 9 -21.67 24.85 36.39
CA ALA A 9 -21.55 26.04 37.22
C ALA A 9 -22.09 27.28 36.51
N THR A 10 -21.86 27.45 35.21
CA THR A 10 -22.38 28.57 34.43
C THR A 10 -23.90 28.47 34.25
N VAL A 11 -24.44 27.27 34.02
CA VAL A 11 -25.90 27.03 33.95
C VAL A 11 -26.58 27.30 35.31
N LEU A 12 -25.94 26.92 36.42
CA LEU A 12 -26.43 27.22 37.76
C LEU A 12 -26.28 28.70 38.13
N HIS A 13 -25.23 29.38 37.66
CA HIS A 13 -25.02 30.80 37.93
C HIS A 13 -25.98 31.70 37.12
N ILE A 14 -26.35 31.28 35.90
CA ILE A 14 -27.40 31.92 35.09
C ILE A 14 -28.76 31.84 35.81
N ARG A 15 -29.07 30.71 36.47
CA ARG A 15 -30.29 30.57 37.28
C ARG A 15 -30.35 31.50 38.49
N SER A 16 -29.20 31.95 39.02
CA SER A 16 -29.15 32.80 40.22
C SER A 16 -29.26 34.30 39.92
N VAL A 17 -28.99 34.74 38.69
CA VAL A 17 -28.88 36.18 38.34
C VAL A 17 -30.10 36.67 37.54
N VAL A 18 -30.87 35.78 36.93
CA VAL A 18 -32.14 36.11 36.27
C VAL A 18 -33.27 35.88 37.26
N GLY A 19 -33.80 36.96 37.84
CA GLY A 19 -34.96 36.90 38.72
C GLY A 19 -36.16 36.19 38.07
N ASP A 20 -36.82 35.32 38.83
CA ASP A 20 -38.09 34.64 38.53
C ASP A 20 -38.32 34.30 37.05
N SER A 21 -37.48 33.43 36.46
CA SER A 21 -37.92 32.70 35.27
C SER A 21 -38.93 31.63 35.70
N LYS A 22 -40.15 31.68 35.16
CA LYS A 22 -41.17 30.63 35.32
C LYS A 22 -40.70 29.36 34.60
N SER A 23 -39.73 28.63 35.15
CA SER A 23 -39.29 27.34 34.60
C SER A 23 -40.28 26.24 35.00
N GLY A 24 -41.39 26.13 34.27
CA GLY A 24 -42.28 24.97 34.37
C GLY A 24 -41.64 23.78 33.65
N VAL A 25 -41.56 22.63 34.30
CA VAL A 25 -41.29 21.37 33.60
C VAL A 25 -42.58 20.95 32.91
N VAL A 26 -42.55 20.80 31.59
CA VAL A 26 -43.69 20.41 30.76
C VAL A 26 -43.56 18.94 30.42
N ASP A 27 -44.56 18.14 30.76
CA ASP A 27 -44.59 16.74 30.33
C ASP A 27 -44.93 16.65 28.84
N ILE A 28 -44.11 15.92 28.09
CA ILE A 28 -44.34 15.65 26.67
C ILE A 28 -44.58 14.17 26.44
N GLN A 29 -45.56 13.85 25.60
CA GLN A 29 -45.82 12.49 25.15
C GLN A 29 -45.04 12.22 23.85
N PRO A 30 -44.38 11.05 23.74
CA PRO A 30 -43.81 10.57 22.48
C PRO A 30 -44.82 10.61 21.32
N CYS A 31 -44.33 10.80 20.10
CA CYS A 31 -45.11 10.88 18.86
C CYS A 31 -46.09 12.06 18.80
N SER A 32 -45.91 13.09 19.63
CA SER A 32 -46.63 14.35 19.57
C SER A 32 -45.67 15.51 19.36
N VAL A 33 -46.06 16.46 18.51
CA VAL A 33 -45.30 17.70 18.29
C VAL A 33 -45.59 18.65 19.44
N ALA A 34 -44.57 19.01 20.20
CA ALA A 34 -44.64 20.13 21.13
C ALA A 34 -44.03 21.38 20.50
N THR A 35 -44.76 22.48 20.61
CA THR A 35 -44.31 23.79 20.18
C THR A 35 -44.02 24.64 21.40
N GLY A 36 -42.90 25.35 21.40
CA GLY A 36 -42.45 26.16 22.53
C GLY A 36 -41.91 27.50 22.09
N VAL A 37 -41.81 28.43 23.03
CA VAL A 37 -41.22 29.77 22.82
C VAL A 37 -40.23 30.03 23.94
N VAL A 38 -39.01 30.41 23.59
CA VAL A 38 -37.93 30.75 24.52
C VAL A 38 -37.36 32.12 24.21
N SER A 39 -36.80 32.77 25.20
CA SER A 39 -36.06 34.04 25.09
C SER A 39 -35.01 34.10 26.19
N ARG A 40 -34.19 35.14 26.24
CA ARG A 40 -33.16 35.31 27.28
C ARG A 40 -33.69 35.18 28.72
N SER A 41 -34.93 35.57 28.97
CA SER A 41 -35.58 35.48 30.29
C SER A 41 -36.51 34.28 30.46
N LEU A 42 -36.73 33.49 29.40
CA LEU A 42 -37.68 32.38 29.37
C LEU A 42 -37.03 31.12 28.81
N SER A 43 -36.79 30.13 29.68
CA SER A 43 -36.37 28.78 29.30
C SER A 43 -37.46 27.76 29.60
N ILE A 44 -37.49 26.68 28.82
CA ILE A 44 -38.46 25.59 28.96
C ILE A 44 -37.70 24.30 29.19
N ALA A 45 -38.21 23.45 30.08
CA ALA A 45 -37.70 22.10 30.28
C ALA A 45 -38.82 21.08 30.01
N TYR A 46 -38.56 20.11 29.14
CA TYR A 46 -39.48 19.01 28.87
C TYR A 46 -39.08 17.78 29.68
N SER A 47 -40.09 17.08 30.22
CA SER A 47 -39.99 15.77 30.85
C SER A 47 -40.63 14.75 29.93
N LEU A 48 -39.84 13.81 29.41
CA LEU A 48 -40.36 12.78 28.52
C LEU A 48 -41.01 11.66 29.33
N ASN A 49 -42.33 11.54 29.20
CA ASN A 49 -43.09 10.48 29.84
C ASN A 49 -42.98 9.16 29.03
N GLY A 50 -42.98 8.03 29.73
CA GLY A 50 -42.97 6.69 29.12
C GLY A 50 -44.31 6.22 28.54
N ASN A 51 -45.27 7.12 28.29
CA ASN A 51 -46.56 6.76 27.70
C ASN A 51 -46.54 6.87 26.17
N PHE A 52 -46.45 5.73 25.48
CA PHE A 52 -46.36 5.64 24.02
C PHE A 52 -47.71 5.39 23.32
N SER A 53 -48.84 5.70 23.96
CA SER A 53 -50.18 5.43 23.40
C SER A 53 -50.44 6.11 22.05
N LEU A 54 -49.75 7.20 21.74
CA LEU A 54 -49.86 7.94 20.48
C LEU A 54 -48.94 7.40 19.36
N CYS A 55 -48.03 6.48 19.68
CA CYS A 55 -47.07 5.97 18.73
C CYS A 55 -47.64 4.80 17.91
N PRO A 56 -47.39 4.76 16.59
CA PRO A 56 -47.88 3.69 15.72
C PRO A 56 -47.21 2.33 15.99
N ASP A 57 -46.01 2.33 16.58
CA ASP A 57 -45.28 1.11 16.98
C ASP A 57 -44.99 1.14 18.48
N GLN A 58 -45.46 0.13 19.21
CA GLN A 58 -45.30 0.01 20.66
C GLN A 58 -44.02 -0.75 21.06
N SER A 59 -43.26 -1.26 20.10
CA SER A 59 -42.00 -1.97 20.34
C SER A 59 -40.80 -1.01 20.27
N TYR A 60 -40.53 -0.28 21.35
CA TYR A 60 -39.45 0.72 21.35
C TYR A 60 -38.17 0.21 22.01
N GLN A 61 -37.07 0.46 21.32
CA GLN A 61 -35.72 0.28 21.88
C GLN A 61 -34.90 1.55 21.78
N ALA A 62 -35.31 2.59 21.08
CA ALA A 62 -34.62 3.88 21.08
C ALA A 62 -35.57 4.97 20.62
N LEU A 63 -35.24 6.22 20.96
CA LEU A 63 -36.03 7.38 20.61
C LEU A 63 -35.19 8.39 19.85
N ARG A 64 -35.78 9.02 18.85
CA ARG A 64 -35.19 10.10 18.09
C ARG A 64 -35.85 11.42 18.49
N VAL A 65 -35.03 12.39 18.85
CA VAL A 65 -35.45 13.76 19.08
C VAL A 65 -35.26 14.53 17.79
N SER A 66 -36.36 15.01 17.23
CA SER A 66 -36.37 15.87 16.05
C SER A 66 -36.71 17.28 16.50
N THR A 67 -35.85 18.24 16.18
CA THR A 67 -35.98 19.65 16.60
C THR A 67 -35.85 20.55 15.39
N TRP A 68 -36.68 21.58 15.29
CA TRP A 68 -36.56 22.58 14.22
C TRP A 68 -37.05 23.96 14.68
N SER A 69 -36.52 25.01 14.05
CA SER A 69 -36.95 26.38 14.32
C SER A 69 -38.40 26.61 13.87
N GLY A 70 -39.15 27.41 14.65
CA GLY A 70 -40.50 27.84 14.32
C GLY A 70 -40.58 29.21 13.62
N GLY A 71 -39.43 29.86 13.33
CA GLY A 71 -39.34 31.15 12.66
C GLY A 71 -37.90 31.70 12.56
N ASP A 72 -37.71 32.91 12.03
CA ASP A 72 -36.40 33.50 11.69
C ASP A 72 -35.63 34.11 12.90
N GLY A 73 -35.89 33.64 14.12
CA GLY A 73 -35.34 34.23 15.35
C GLY A 73 -34.03 33.59 15.82
N GLY A 74 -33.03 34.40 16.18
CA GLY A 74 -31.83 33.95 16.90
C GLY A 74 -30.81 33.18 16.05
N GLY A 75 -30.28 33.81 15.00
CA GLY A 75 -29.20 33.28 14.15
C GLY A 75 -27.91 32.88 14.90
N GLN A 76 -26.80 32.66 14.18
CA GLN A 76 -25.58 32.05 14.75
C GLN A 76 -25.03 32.71 16.04
N ASP A 77 -25.22 34.01 16.24
CA ASP A 77 -24.76 34.72 17.45
C ASP A 77 -25.56 34.36 18.73
N TYR A 78 -26.83 33.97 18.58
CA TYR A 78 -27.75 33.67 19.69
C TYR A 78 -28.63 32.45 19.39
N PRO A 79 -28.03 31.26 19.20
CA PRO A 79 -28.76 30.09 18.74
C PRO A 79 -29.75 29.58 19.79
N LEU A 80 -30.75 28.85 19.32
CA LEU A 80 -31.53 27.94 20.15
C LEU A 80 -30.64 26.78 20.58
N VAL A 81 -30.55 26.53 21.89
CA VAL A 81 -29.75 25.44 22.45
C VAL A 81 -30.68 24.39 23.05
N PHE A 82 -30.48 23.14 22.65
CA PHE A 82 -31.17 21.97 23.18
C PHE A 82 -30.17 21.15 23.98
N VAL A 83 -30.54 20.77 25.21
CA VAL A 83 -29.72 19.93 26.08
C VAL A 83 -30.54 18.75 26.57
N THR A 84 -30.16 17.55 26.17
CA THR A 84 -30.78 16.31 26.64
C THR A 84 -30.05 15.79 27.87
N ARG A 85 -30.80 15.32 28.85
CA ARG A 85 -30.29 14.69 30.08
C ARG A 85 -30.92 13.32 30.23
N GLN A 86 -30.09 12.29 30.13
CA GLN A 86 -30.53 10.89 30.22
C GLN A 86 -29.59 10.09 31.13
N GLY A 87 -30.02 9.84 32.37
CA GLY A 87 -29.21 9.13 33.36
C GLY A 87 -27.87 9.83 33.64
N ARG A 88 -26.77 9.25 33.16
CA ARG A 88 -25.40 9.83 33.26
C ARG A 88 -24.92 10.52 31.97
N ALA A 89 -25.71 10.48 30.90
CA ALA A 89 -25.39 11.07 29.62
C ALA A 89 -26.05 12.45 29.49
N VAL A 90 -25.30 13.41 28.95
CA VAL A 90 -25.77 14.72 28.55
C VAL A 90 -25.29 14.94 27.13
N ASP A 91 -26.20 15.36 26.26
CA ASP A 91 -25.89 15.70 24.87
C ASP A 91 -26.57 17.02 24.52
N SER A 92 -25.96 17.80 23.63
CA SER A 92 -26.44 19.14 23.29
C SER A 92 -26.17 19.51 21.85
N TRP A 93 -27.11 20.23 21.24
CA TRP A 93 -26.96 20.78 19.90
C TRP A 93 -27.64 22.15 19.81
N THR A 94 -27.34 22.86 18.73
CA THR A 94 -27.85 24.21 18.48
C THR A 94 -28.68 24.25 17.20
N ILE A 95 -29.61 25.20 17.11
CA ILE A 95 -30.30 25.58 15.88
C ILE A 95 -30.14 27.12 15.72
N PRO A 96 -29.63 27.62 14.59
CA PRO A 96 -29.10 26.86 13.45
C PRO A 96 -27.92 25.94 13.83
N PHE A 97 -27.87 24.77 13.20
CA PHE A 97 -26.77 23.82 13.35
C PHE A 97 -25.83 23.94 12.16
N GLN A 98 -24.54 24.17 12.42
CA GLN A 98 -23.52 24.18 11.39
C GLN A 98 -22.51 23.05 11.66
N PRO A 99 -22.52 21.96 10.87
CA PRO A 99 -21.50 20.93 10.99
C PRO A 99 -20.14 21.48 10.55
N PRO A 100 -19.01 21.05 11.16
CA PRO A 100 -17.68 21.64 10.93
C PRO A 100 -17.24 21.69 9.45
N ASP A 101 -17.62 20.68 8.68
CA ASP A 101 -17.20 20.53 7.29
C ASP A 101 -18.13 21.25 6.29
N PHE A 102 -19.14 21.99 6.78
CA PHE A 102 -20.17 22.66 5.98
C PHE A 102 -20.25 24.16 6.27
N THR A 103 -20.51 24.95 5.22
CA THR A 103 -20.72 26.41 5.31
C THR A 103 -22.20 26.80 5.38
N ILE A 104 -23.08 25.82 5.59
CA ILE A 104 -24.54 25.99 5.53
C ILE A 104 -25.13 25.65 6.89
N ASP A 105 -26.10 26.46 7.28
CA ASP A 105 -26.87 26.32 8.50
C ASP A 105 -28.09 25.41 8.29
N PHE A 106 -28.33 24.54 9.26
CA PHE A 106 -29.51 23.68 9.30
C PHE A 106 -30.48 24.17 10.36
N ASP A 107 -31.71 24.46 9.94
CA ASP A 107 -32.80 24.87 10.84
C ASP A 107 -33.49 23.69 11.53
N GLY A 108 -33.03 22.47 11.28
CA GLY A 108 -33.55 21.24 11.86
C GLY A 108 -32.48 20.18 12.10
N VAL A 109 -32.54 19.54 13.27
CA VAL A 109 -31.58 18.53 13.73
C VAL A 109 -32.34 17.35 14.34
N ASN A 110 -31.92 16.14 13.96
CA ASN A 110 -32.40 14.89 14.52
C ASN A 110 -31.27 14.18 15.27
N ARG A 111 -31.49 13.84 16.54
CA ARG A 111 -30.53 13.09 17.37
C ARG A 111 -31.18 11.83 17.92
N THR A 112 -30.40 10.75 18.02
CA THR A 112 -30.91 9.49 18.59
C THR A 112 -30.51 9.41 20.06
N LEU A 113 -31.49 9.33 20.96
CA LEU A 113 -31.24 9.12 22.38
C LEU A 113 -30.77 7.69 22.64
N CYS A 114 -29.95 7.55 23.66
CA CYS A 114 -29.37 6.27 24.01
C CYS A 114 -30.43 5.33 24.58
N TYR A 115 -30.39 4.06 24.20
CA TYR A 115 -31.18 3.04 24.88
C TYR A 115 -30.47 2.62 26.16
N ASN A 116 -31.12 2.79 27.31
CA ASN A 116 -30.65 2.16 28.53
C ASN A 116 -31.59 1.01 28.90
N ASN A 117 -31.05 -0.21 28.90
CA ASN A 117 -31.76 -1.39 29.40
C ASN A 117 -31.92 -1.35 30.94
N MET A 118 -31.43 -0.30 31.62
CA MET A 118 -31.77 0.05 33.00
C MET A 118 -33.17 0.67 33.09
N THR A 119 -34.19 -0.11 32.77
CA THR A 119 -35.52 0.13 33.28
C THR A 119 -35.56 -0.31 34.74
N SER A 120 -35.80 0.64 35.66
CA SER A 120 -36.55 0.39 36.92
C SER A 120 -36.58 1.55 37.93
N VAL A 121 -35.99 2.73 37.69
CA VAL A 121 -35.88 3.74 38.78
C VAL A 121 -36.41 5.15 38.48
N SER A 122 -36.81 5.52 37.26
CA SER A 122 -37.43 6.85 37.01
C SER A 122 -38.64 6.80 36.08
N ASN A 123 -39.73 7.50 36.46
CA ASN A 123 -40.94 7.68 35.65
C ASN A 123 -40.68 8.49 34.35
N SER A 124 -39.63 9.31 34.33
CA SER A 124 -39.19 10.11 33.18
C SER A 124 -38.04 9.41 32.43
N LEU A 125 -38.16 9.25 31.13
CA LEU A 125 -37.18 8.58 30.26
C LEU A 125 -35.97 9.48 29.94
N ALA A 126 -36.21 10.78 29.77
CA ALA A 126 -35.20 11.80 29.51
C ALA A 126 -35.78 13.19 29.85
N TYR A 127 -34.90 14.16 30.06
CA TYR A 127 -35.27 15.58 30.12
C TYR A 127 -34.63 16.33 28.96
N VAL A 128 -35.31 17.34 28.43
CA VAL A 128 -34.75 18.23 27.40
C VAL A 128 -34.95 19.68 27.80
N ASP A 129 -33.86 20.39 28.06
CA ASP A 129 -33.86 21.80 28.36
C ASP A 129 -33.65 22.60 27.06
N VAL A 130 -34.47 23.64 26.85
CA VAL A 130 -34.41 24.52 25.67
C VAL A 130 -34.29 25.97 26.12
N PHE A 131 -33.30 26.67 25.58
CA PHE A 131 -33.04 28.07 25.91
C PHE A 131 -32.31 28.79 24.77
N THR A 132 -32.35 30.12 24.79
CA THR A 132 -31.58 31.00 23.89
C THR A 132 -31.13 32.23 24.68
N SER A 133 -30.05 32.88 24.22
CA SER A 133 -29.61 34.18 24.75
C SER A 133 -30.19 35.36 23.97
N PHE A 134 -31.05 35.11 22.98
CA PHE A 134 -31.69 36.14 22.17
C PHE A 134 -32.69 36.96 22.98
N GLY A 135 -32.75 38.27 22.75
CA GLY A 135 -33.58 39.19 23.53
C GLY A 135 -35.07 39.07 23.25
N GLU A 136 -35.44 38.56 22.07
CA GLU A 136 -36.83 38.40 21.66
C GLU A 136 -37.27 36.94 21.71
N ASN A 137 -38.57 36.71 21.53
CA ASN A 137 -39.19 35.39 21.57
C ASN A 137 -38.83 34.59 20.31
N VAL A 138 -38.21 33.43 20.49
CA VAL A 138 -37.90 32.46 19.43
C VAL A 138 -38.78 31.24 19.62
N SER A 139 -39.56 30.90 18.59
CA SER A 139 -40.38 29.69 18.55
C SER A 139 -39.57 28.48 18.08
N PHE A 140 -39.88 27.31 18.62
CA PHE A 140 -39.27 26.05 18.21
C PHE A 140 -40.28 24.91 18.30
N ASN A 141 -39.97 23.82 17.62
CA ASN A 141 -40.74 22.59 17.66
C ASN A 141 -39.85 21.41 18.05
N ILE A 142 -40.40 20.48 18.81
CA ILE A 142 -39.71 19.26 19.26
C ILE A 142 -40.66 18.05 19.19
N VAL A 143 -40.14 16.93 18.71
CA VAL A 143 -40.84 15.64 18.63
C VAL A 143 -39.91 14.53 19.11
N PHE A 144 -40.49 13.53 19.78
CA PHE A 144 -39.81 12.30 20.18
C PHE A 144 -40.46 11.10 19.51
N ASP A 145 -39.80 10.49 18.52
CA ASP A 145 -40.33 9.36 17.78
C ASP A 145 -39.52 8.07 18.05
N PRO A 146 -40.17 6.90 18.18
CA PRO A 146 -39.48 5.61 18.20
C PRO A 146 -38.64 5.41 16.94
N VAL A 147 -37.43 4.88 17.09
CA VAL A 147 -36.57 4.55 15.95
C VAL A 147 -37.01 3.21 15.35
N PRO A 148 -37.52 3.17 14.11
CA PRO A 148 -37.91 1.92 13.47
C PRO A 148 -36.68 1.06 13.19
N ASN A 149 -36.81 -0.27 13.37
CA ASN A 149 -35.72 -1.22 13.13
C ASN A 149 -34.40 -0.84 13.85
N TYR A 150 -34.50 -0.37 15.10
CA TYR A 150 -33.31 0.02 15.86
C TYR A 150 -32.29 -1.13 15.99
N THR A 151 -32.75 -2.36 16.24
CA THR A 151 -31.87 -3.55 16.21
C THR A 151 -31.84 -4.15 14.80
N LEU A 152 -30.65 -4.15 14.19
CA LEU A 152 -30.42 -4.75 12.88
C LEU A 152 -30.31 -6.27 12.97
N GLN A 153 -30.93 -6.96 12.02
CA GLN A 153 -30.77 -8.40 11.85
C GLN A 153 -29.72 -8.71 10.77
N LYS A 154 -29.05 -9.86 10.90
CA LYS A 154 -28.12 -10.33 9.87
C LYS A 154 -28.88 -10.65 8.57
N ASP A 155 -28.17 -10.57 7.45
CA ASP A 155 -28.66 -10.97 6.12
C ASP A 155 -29.93 -10.25 5.64
N THR A 156 -30.26 -9.10 6.26
CA THR A 156 -31.44 -8.28 5.92
C THR A 156 -30.98 -6.88 5.50
N TRP A 157 -31.56 -6.36 4.41
CA TRP A 157 -31.28 -5.00 3.93
C TRP A 157 -32.18 -3.99 4.65
N TYR A 158 -31.57 -2.93 5.15
CA TYR A 158 -32.27 -1.82 5.78
C TYR A 158 -31.97 -0.50 5.05
N PRO A 159 -32.99 0.17 4.49
CA PRO A 159 -32.83 1.46 3.84
C PRO A 159 -32.91 2.60 4.86
N PHE A 160 -31.92 3.50 4.84
CA PHE A 160 -31.89 4.66 5.73
C PHE A 160 -31.73 5.96 4.94
N GLN A 161 -32.43 7.01 5.38
CA GLN A 161 -32.17 8.38 4.92
C GLN A 161 -31.16 9.02 5.86
N VAL A 162 -29.98 9.33 5.34
CA VAL A 162 -28.82 9.76 6.12
C VAL A 162 -28.43 11.15 5.68
N GLY A 163 -28.39 12.11 6.60
CA GLY A 163 -27.91 13.48 6.36
C GLY A 163 -26.95 13.98 7.44
N ALA A 164 -26.43 15.20 7.26
CA ALA A 164 -25.44 15.81 8.17
C ALA A 164 -26.07 16.28 9.48
N SER A 165 -27.31 16.77 9.44
CA SER A 165 -28.11 17.10 10.63
C SER A 165 -29.04 15.97 11.08
N THR A 166 -29.10 14.87 10.30
CA THR A 166 -29.99 13.72 10.51
C THR A 166 -29.24 12.38 10.49
N PRO A 167 -28.22 12.20 11.36
CA PRO A 167 -27.46 10.95 11.43
C PRO A 167 -28.36 9.77 11.82
N GLN A 168 -28.03 8.58 11.29
CA GLN A 168 -28.76 7.35 11.57
C GLN A 168 -27.95 6.46 12.49
N VAL A 169 -28.58 5.98 13.56
CA VAL A 169 -27.94 5.14 14.58
C VAL A 169 -28.78 3.91 14.84
N HIS A 170 -28.16 2.75 14.65
CA HIS A 170 -28.78 1.44 14.85
C HIS A 170 -27.84 0.52 15.64
N VAL A 171 -28.37 -0.49 16.31
CA VAL A 171 -27.58 -1.45 17.08
C VAL A 171 -27.57 -2.81 16.40
N PHE A 172 -26.41 -3.48 16.40
CA PHE A 172 -26.30 -4.87 16.03
C PHE A 172 -25.80 -5.69 17.22
N ARG A 173 -26.41 -6.86 17.44
CA ARG A 173 -26.00 -7.83 18.46
C ARG A 173 -25.52 -9.09 17.76
N PHE A 174 -24.33 -9.58 18.10
CA PHE A 174 -23.79 -10.78 17.48
C PHE A 174 -24.64 -12.00 17.85
N PRO A 175 -25.15 -12.77 16.86
CA PRO A 175 -25.88 -14.01 17.12
C PRO A 175 -24.93 -15.14 17.52
N ASP A 176 -25.42 -16.18 18.19
CA ASP A 176 -24.60 -17.31 18.65
C ASP A 176 -23.83 -17.98 17.49
N GLY A 177 -22.56 -18.32 17.74
CA GLY A 177 -21.67 -18.95 16.76
C GLY A 177 -21.03 -18.02 15.71
N VAL A 178 -21.42 -16.74 15.61
CA VAL A 178 -20.83 -15.78 14.64
C VAL A 178 -19.73 -14.94 15.28
N ARG A 179 -18.46 -15.20 14.95
CA ARG A 179 -17.32 -14.44 15.52
C ARG A 179 -17.05 -13.12 14.80
N THR A 180 -17.21 -13.08 13.48
CA THR A 180 -16.83 -11.92 12.66
C THR A 180 -17.96 -11.59 11.70
N VAL A 181 -18.25 -10.30 11.54
CA VAL A 181 -19.26 -9.78 10.62
C VAL A 181 -18.68 -8.65 9.78
N THR A 182 -19.23 -8.48 8.58
CA THR A 182 -18.96 -7.34 7.73
C THR A 182 -20.24 -6.50 7.61
N VAL A 183 -20.12 -5.23 7.98
CA VAL A 183 -21.14 -4.21 7.75
C VAL A 183 -20.93 -3.66 6.36
N GLN A 184 -21.87 -3.93 5.47
CA GLN A 184 -21.89 -3.41 4.11
C GLN A 184 -22.90 -2.27 4.03
N ALA A 185 -22.47 -1.12 3.54
CA ALA A 185 -23.33 0.01 3.25
C ALA A 185 -23.25 0.35 1.76
N LYS A 186 -24.40 0.64 1.14
CA LYS A 186 -24.52 0.99 -0.27
C LYS A 186 -25.34 2.27 -0.42
N ALA A 187 -24.70 3.32 -0.92
CA ALA A 187 -25.31 4.60 -1.21
C ALA A 187 -25.99 4.60 -2.58
N SER A 188 -27.15 5.26 -2.68
CA SER A 188 -27.85 5.46 -3.96
C SER A 188 -27.28 6.62 -4.78
N SER A 189 -26.46 7.47 -4.16
CA SER A 189 -25.86 8.67 -4.76
C SER A 189 -24.37 8.71 -4.47
N SER A 190 -23.59 9.44 -5.28
CA SER A 190 -22.14 9.59 -5.09
C SER A 190 -21.76 10.65 -4.03
N ARG A 191 -22.63 10.88 -3.04
CA ARG A 191 -22.37 11.85 -1.95
C ARG A 191 -21.52 11.19 -0.89
N CYS A 192 -20.57 11.94 -0.33
CA CYS A 192 -19.68 11.40 0.69
C CYS A 192 -20.42 11.15 2.01
N ALA A 193 -20.21 9.97 2.59
CA ALA A 193 -20.74 9.57 3.88
C ALA A 193 -19.69 8.82 4.69
N ILE A 194 -19.89 8.77 5.99
CA ILE A 194 -19.07 7.99 6.91
C ILE A 194 -19.92 6.84 7.44
N LEU A 195 -19.40 5.63 7.28
CA LEU A 195 -19.87 4.44 7.96
C LEU A 195 -18.99 4.23 9.19
N SER A 196 -19.57 4.33 10.38
CA SER A 196 -18.86 4.13 11.65
C SER A 196 -19.49 3.02 12.47
N VAL A 197 -18.64 2.22 13.09
CA VAL A 197 -19.00 1.14 13.99
C VAL A 197 -18.35 1.39 15.35
N GLN A 198 -19.16 1.52 16.40
CA GLN A 198 -18.67 1.94 17.71
C GLN A 198 -19.23 1.08 18.85
N ASN A 199 -18.52 1.08 19.99
CA ASN A 199 -18.99 0.41 21.20
C ASN A 199 -20.36 0.96 21.62
N VAL A 200 -21.25 0.08 22.10
CA VAL A 200 -22.52 0.46 22.73
C VAL A 200 -22.23 1.19 24.04
N SER A 201 -22.12 2.51 23.96
CA SER A 201 -21.82 3.41 25.07
C SER A 201 -22.64 4.69 24.93
N CYS A 202 -23.00 5.29 26.07
CA CYS A 202 -23.81 6.50 26.13
C CYS A 202 -22.99 7.65 26.74
N PRO A 203 -23.08 8.89 26.22
CA PRO A 203 -23.85 9.32 25.04
C PRO A 203 -23.35 8.68 23.74
N ILE A 204 -24.22 8.60 22.73
CA ILE A 204 -23.90 8.07 21.41
C ILE A 204 -23.02 9.10 20.70
N ASN A 205 -21.88 8.69 20.16
CA ASN A 205 -21.07 9.59 19.34
C ASN A 205 -21.65 9.60 17.92
N ASP A 206 -22.46 10.61 17.62
CA ASP A 206 -23.06 10.84 16.29
C ASP A 206 -22.67 12.20 15.69
N LEU A 207 -21.74 12.90 16.35
CA LEU A 207 -21.05 14.08 15.83
C LEU A 207 -19.79 13.67 15.05
N LEU A 208 -19.47 14.45 14.02
CA LEU A 208 -18.40 14.12 13.07
C LEU A 208 -17.03 13.92 13.73
N GLU A 209 -16.62 14.83 14.62
CA GLU A 209 -15.35 14.74 15.34
C GLU A 209 -15.32 13.58 16.35
N GLU A 210 -16.46 13.25 16.94
CA GLU A 210 -16.56 12.16 17.91
C GLU A 210 -16.55 10.80 17.22
N ILE A 211 -17.20 10.70 16.05
CA ILE A 211 -17.16 9.53 15.18
C ILE A 211 -15.72 9.23 14.78
N LYS A 212 -14.97 10.25 14.33
CA LYS A 212 -13.57 10.12 13.90
C LYS A 212 -12.61 9.76 15.05
N SER A 213 -12.96 10.08 16.30
CA SER A 213 -12.07 9.84 17.45
C SER A 213 -12.36 8.56 18.25
N LYS A 214 -13.57 8.02 18.18
CA LYS A 214 -13.99 6.88 19.04
C LYS A 214 -14.56 5.68 18.26
N GLY A 215 -14.87 5.84 16.97
CA GLY A 215 -15.46 4.79 16.15
C GLY A 215 -14.43 4.10 15.24
N HIS A 216 -14.71 2.86 14.85
CA HIS A 216 -14.10 2.27 13.66
C HIS A 216 -14.85 2.78 12.45
N TYR A 217 -14.23 3.66 11.65
CA TYR A 217 -14.92 4.36 10.58
C TYR A 217 -14.22 4.25 9.24
N GLN A 218 -15.03 4.36 8.20
CA GLN A 218 -14.59 4.45 6.80
C GLN A 218 -15.44 5.50 6.08
N THR A 219 -14.80 6.34 5.26
CA THR A 219 -15.49 7.20 4.31
C THR A 219 -15.94 6.40 3.08
N MET A 220 -17.09 6.76 2.51
CA MET A 220 -17.64 6.09 1.34
C MET A 220 -18.42 7.06 0.45
N SER A 221 -18.27 6.90 -0.87
CA SER A 221 -19.07 7.60 -1.87
C SER A 221 -20.13 6.71 -2.51
N THR A 222 -19.92 5.39 -2.56
CA THR A 222 -20.82 4.43 -3.22
C THR A 222 -21.03 3.19 -2.36
N ASP A 223 -19.99 2.38 -2.17
CA ASP A 223 -20.02 1.21 -1.30
C ASP A 223 -19.00 1.37 -0.15
N GLY A 224 -19.38 0.99 1.06
CA GLY A 224 -18.51 0.95 2.25
C GLY A 224 -18.57 -0.42 2.92
N PHE A 225 -17.43 -0.89 3.46
CA PHE A 225 -17.32 -2.22 4.07
C PHE A 225 -16.44 -2.14 5.32
N VAL A 226 -17.04 -2.35 6.49
CA VAL A 226 -16.30 -2.41 7.76
C VAL A 226 -16.42 -3.81 8.34
N THR A 227 -15.29 -4.48 8.57
CA THR A 227 -15.26 -5.85 9.09
C THR A 227 -14.87 -5.84 10.56
N ILE A 228 -15.75 -6.35 11.42
CA ILE A 228 -15.54 -6.33 12.87
C ILE A 228 -15.63 -7.73 13.47
N SER A 229 -14.69 -8.01 14.39
CA SER A 229 -14.73 -9.19 15.24
C SER A 229 -15.49 -8.91 16.55
N ARG A 230 -16.22 -9.92 17.03
CA ARG A 230 -16.96 -9.90 18.30
C ARG A 230 -16.06 -9.52 19.48
N ASP A 231 -14.80 -9.96 19.46
CA ASP A 231 -13.85 -9.80 20.56
C ASP A 231 -13.42 -8.33 20.79
N VAL A 232 -13.70 -7.44 19.84
CA VAL A 232 -13.37 -6.01 19.93
C VAL A 232 -14.33 -5.26 20.87
N PHE A 233 -15.56 -5.78 21.06
CA PHE A 233 -16.62 -5.06 21.78
C PHE A 233 -17.04 -5.72 23.08
N LYS A 234 -17.20 -4.91 24.14
CA LYS A 234 -17.43 -5.38 25.52
C LYS A 234 -18.71 -6.21 25.71
N TYR A 235 -19.75 -5.91 24.93
CA TYR A 235 -21.08 -6.52 25.07
C TYR A 235 -21.49 -7.41 23.90
N SER A 236 -20.54 -7.82 23.04
CA SER A 236 -20.87 -8.52 21.78
C SER A 236 -21.96 -7.79 20.97
N SER A 237 -21.91 -6.46 21.00
CA SER A 237 -22.83 -5.57 20.29
C SER A 237 -22.15 -4.25 19.98
N PHE A 238 -22.56 -3.61 18.89
CA PHE A 238 -22.04 -2.31 18.46
C PHE A 238 -23.13 -1.44 17.86
N PHE A 239 -22.92 -0.13 17.86
CA PHE A 239 -23.71 0.80 17.06
C PHE A 239 -23.15 0.91 15.66
N VAL A 240 -24.04 0.96 14.68
CA VAL A 240 -23.79 1.41 13.31
C VAL A 240 -24.27 2.85 13.23
N VAL A 241 -23.35 3.77 12.95
CA VAL A 241 -23.62 5.20 12.78
C VAL A 241 -23.34 5.57 11.33
N LEU A 242 -24.30 6.22 10.70
CA LEU A 242 -24.20 6.76 9.35
C LEU A 242 -24.41 8.27 9.40
N ILE A 243 -23.52 9.01 8.75
CA ILE A 243 -23.63 10.47 8.61
C ILE A 243 -23.06 10.89 7.26
N THR A 244 -23.61 11.94 6.64
CA THR A 244 -23.02 12.52 5.43
C THR A 244 -21.95 13.54 5.79
N THR A 245 -20.91 13.63 4.98
CA THR A 245 -19.82 14.59 5.16
C THR A 245 -19.48 15.29 3.84
N ASN A 246 -18.52 16.21 3.89
CA ASN A 246 -18.06 16.95 2.72
C ASN A 246 -17.39 16.01 1.69
N TYR A 247 -17.50 16.38 0.42
CA TYR A 247 -17.00 15.61 -0.72
C TYR A 247 -15.48 15.35 -0.64
N SER A 248 -14.71 16.29 -0.10
CA SER A 248 -13.25 16.20 0.05
C SER A 248 -12.80 15.02 0.91
N GLU A 249 -13.64 14.56 1.84
CA GLU A 249 -13.31 13.44 2.73
C GLU A 249 -13.21 12.11 1.95
N CYS A 250 -14.05 11.93 0.92
CA CYS A 250 -14.05 10.71 0.10
C CYS A 250 -13.13 10.78 -1.12
N HIS A 251 -12.63 11.97 -1.47
CA HIS A 251 -11.94 12.20 -2.73
C HIS A 251 -10.64 12.99 -2.53
N SER A 252 -9.52 12.40 -2.93
CA SER A 252 -8.18 13.01 -2.83
C SER A 252 -7.94 14.21 -3.77
N SER A 253 -8.96 14.69 -4.48
CA SER A 253 -8.85 15.82 -5.40
C SER A 253 -9.57 17.05 -4.85
N ASP A 254 -8.80 18.12 -4.61
CA ASP A 254 -9.30 19.46 -4.30
C ASP A 254 -10.12 20.09 -5.46
N TYR A 255 -10.13 19.45 -6.65
CA TYR A 255 -10.55 20.07 -7.91
C TYR A 255 -12.02 19.94 -8.27
N VAL A 256 -12.84 19.33 -7.42
CA VAL A 256 -14.29 19.33 -7.65
C VAL A 256 -14.97 19.86 -6.39
N THR A 257 -15.03 21.18 -6.30
CA THR A 257 -16.17 21.84 -5.66
C THR A 257 -17.41 21.46 -6.48
N LEU A 258 -17.95 20.27 -6.25
CA LEU A 258 -19.34 19.99 -6.59
C LEU A 258 -20.13 20.92 -5.67
N SER A 259 -20.43 22.10 -6.20
CA SER A 259 -21.34 23.06 -5.58
C SER A 259 -22.59 22.30 -5.12
N PRO A 260 -23.13 22.60 -3.94
CA PRO A 260 -24.39 22.02 -3.51
C PRO A 260 -25.41 22.18 -4.64
N LEU A 261 -26.11 21.10 -4.96
CA LEU A 261 -27.04 21.08 -6.09
C LEU A 261 -28.27 21.90 -5.71
N TYR A 262 -28.30 23.16 -6.15
CA TYR A 262 -29.44 24.06 -5.98
C TYR A 262 -30.49 23.70 -7.03
N VAL A 263 -31.67 23.30 -6.58
CA VAL A 263 -32.87 23.23 -7.42
C VAL A 263 -33.85 24.26 -6.84
N ASN A 264 -34.24 25.25 -7.65
CA ASN A 264 -35.19 26.30 -7.28
C ASN A 264 -34.86 27.07 -5.99
N GLY A 265 -33.57 27.38 -5.75
CA GLY A 265 -33.16 28.17 -4.58
C GLY A 265 -33.23 27.44 -3.24
N THR A 266 -33.68 26.18 -3.23
CA THR A 266 -33.64 25.28 -2.07
C THR A 266 -32.47 24.32 -2.18
N VAL A 267 -31.68 24.21 -1.11
CA VAL A 267 -30.67 23.16 -0.99
C VAL A 267 -31.42 21.82 -0.98
N LEU A 268 -31.24 20.98 -2.00
CA LEU A 268 -31.67 19.59 -1.94
C LEU A 268 -30.97 19.00 -0.72
N GLY A 269 -31.73 18.77 0.35
CA GLY A 269 -31.24 18.36 1.66
C GLY A 269 -30.07 17.40 1.55
N PHE A 270 -29.09 17.56 2.42
CA PHE A 270 -27.87 16.74 2.47
C PHE A 270 -28.13 15.26 2.76
N GLU A 271 -29.39 14.83 2.69
CA GLU A 271 -29.80 13.47 2.86
C GLU A 271 -29.52 12.64 1.60
N GLN A 272 -29.13 11.39 1.82
CA GLN A 272 -29.08 10.37 0.80
C GLN A 272 -29.55 9.04 1.37
N ARG A 273 -30.04 8.18 0.47
CA ARG A 273 -30.42 6.83 0.84
C ARG A 273 -29.20 5.94 0.90
N ILE A 274 -29.01 5.29 2.04
CA ILE A 274 -27.95 4.31 2.29
C ILE A 274 -28.62 3.00 2.74
N ASP A 275 -28.44 1.95 1.95
CA ASP A 275 -28.91 0.62 2.28
C ASP A 275 -27.80 -0.14 3.03
N VAL A 276 -28.10 -0.66 4.22
CA VAL A 276 -27.14 -1.40 5.05
C VAL A 276 -27.54 -2.87 5.19
N ILE A 277 -26.55 -3.76 5.15
CA ILE A 277 -26.68 -5.17 5.47
C ILE A 277 -25.49 -5.65 6.29
N ILE A 278 -25.72 -6.53 7.25
CA ILE A 278 -24.67 -7.15 8.06
C ILE A 278 -24.61 -8.62 7.73
N ARG A 279 -23.44 -9.08 7.26
CA ARG A 279 -23.23 -10.48 6.86
C ARG A 279 -22.16 -11.12 7.75
N PRO A 280 -22.34 -12.38 8.18
CA PRO A 280 -21.25 -13.11 8.82
C PRO A 280 -20.11 -13.30 7.82
N LEU A 281 -18.87 -13.08 8.26
CA LEU A 281 -17.70 -13.35 7.42
C LEU A 281 -17.52 -14.86 7.30
N GLN A 282 -17.72 -15.39 6.10
CA GLN A 282 -17.48 -16.81 5.84
C GLN A 282 -15.97 -17.07 5.95
N THR A 283 -15.59 -18.11 6.69
CA THR A 283 -14.18 -18.52 6.83
C THR A 283 -13.58 -18.68 5.44
N ALA A 284 -12.45 -18.02 5.18
CA ALA A 284 -11.73 -18.20 3.93
C ALA A 284 -11.55 -19.70 3.67
N PRO A 285 -11.94 -20.22 2.49
CA PRO A 285 -11.80 -21.63 2.24
C PRO A 285 -10.32 -22.01 2.38
N VAL A 286 -10.03 -23.17 2.95
CA VAL A 286 -8.65 -23.68 3.12
C VAL A 286 -7.97 -23.85 1.76
N PHE A 287 -8.77 -24.05 0.71
CA PHE A 287 -8.31 -24.27 -0.66
C PHE A 287 -7.41 -23.14 -1.22
N PRO A 288 -7.82 -21.85 -1.22
CA PRO A 288 -6.94 -20.74 -1.62
C PRO A 288 -5.59 -20.67 -0.89
N ILE A 289 -5.51 -21.13 0.35
CA ILE A 289 -4.26 -21.12 1.14
C ILE A 289 -3.35 -22.27 0.68
N LEU A 290 -3.91 -23.47 0.54
CA LEU A 290 -3.15 -24.67 0.16
C LEU A 290 -2.79 -24.71 -1.32
N PHE A 291 -3.62 -24.14 -2.21
CA PHE A 291 -3.44 -24.24 -3.65
C PHE A 291 -2.07 -23.71 -4.13
N PRO A 292 -1.60 -22.51 -3.74
CA PRO A 292 -0.25 -22.05 -4.06
C PRO A 292 0.83 -23.01 -3.55
N LEU A 293 0.72 -23.49 -2.31
CA LEU A 293 1.70 -24.41 -1.73
C LEU A 293 1.78 -25.73 -2.49
N ILE A 294 0.65 -26.29 -2.92
CA ILE A 294 0.58 -27.51 -3.73
C ILE A 294 1.20 -27.25 -5.10
N LEU A 295 0.81 -26.17 -5.78
CA LEU A 295 1.32 -25.80 -7.10
C LEU A 295 2.85 -25.66 -7.10
N PHE A 296 3.39 -24.90 -6.15
CA PHE A 296 4.84 -24.74 -6.02
C PHE A 296 5.50 -26.03 -5.54
N GLY A 297 4.88 -26.78 -4.63
CA GLY A 297 5.35 -28.10 -4.19
C GLY A 297 5.55 -29.09 -5.36
N VAL A 298 4.65 -29.08 -6.35
CA VAL A 298 4.80 -29.87 -7.57
C VAL A 298 6.01 -29.42 -8.39
N LEU A 299 6.28 -28.13 -8.52
CA LEU A 299 7.49 -27.63 -9.22
C LEU A 299 8.78 -28.05 -8.52
N TYR A 300 8.80 -28.06 -7.19
CA TYR A 300 9.91 -28.58 -6.39
C TYR A 300 10.06 -30.10 -6.59
N ALA A 301 8.96 -30.85 -6.58
CA ALA A 301 8.99 -32.29 -6.85
C ALA A 301 9.54 -32.60 -8.26
N ILE A 302 9.10 -31.87 -9.28
CA ILE A 302 9.61 -32.00 -10.65
C ILE A 302 11.12 -31.75 -10.71
N THR A 303 11.60 -30.68 -10.07
CA THR A 303 13.06 -30.40 -10.03
C THR A 303 13.83 -31.48 -9.29
N LEU A 304 13.31 -32.02 -8.18
CA LEU A 304 13.91 -33.16 -7.49
C LEU A 304 13.94 -34.42 -8.36
N VAL A 305 12.88 -34.71 -9.11
CA VAL A 305 12.83 -35.83 -10.07
C VAL A 305 13.89 -35.66 -11.15
N PHE A 306 14.04 -34.45 -11.74
CA PHE A 306 15.11 -34.19 -12.72
C PHE A 306 16.50 -34.44 -12.14
N ILE A 307 16.75 -33.99 -10.91
CA ILE A 307 18.02 -34.21 -10.20
C ILE A 307 18.25 -35.72 -9.98
N ALA A 308 17.22 -36.44 -9.52
CA ALA A 308 17.28 -37.88 -9.27
C ALA A 308 17.53 -38.67 -10.55
N VAL A 309 16.82 -38.39 -11.64
CA VAL A 309 17.00 -39.03 -12.95
C VAL A 309 18.41 -38.82 -13.48
N GLU A 310 18.93 -37.59 -13.42
CA GLU A 310 20.32 -37.34 -13.84
C GLU A 310 21.35 -38.05 -12.96
N CYS A 311 21.09 -38.18 -11.65
CA CYS A 311 21.93 -38.93 -10.73
C CYS A 311 21.93 -40.42 -11.10
N LEU A 312 20.73 -41.01 -11.30
CA LEU A 312 20.56 -42.41 -11.69
C LEU A 312 21.18 -42.72 -13.05
N LEU A 313 21.00 -41.85 -14.06
CA LEU A 313 21.62 -42.03 -15.38
C LEU A 313 23.15 -42.00 -15.30
N LYS A 314 23.74 -41.16 -14.44
CA LYS A 314 25.21 -41.14 -14.22
C LYS A 314 25.70 -42.34 -13.43
N CYS A 315 24.94 -42.82 -12.45
CA CYS A 315 25.25 -44.08 -11.74
C CYS A 315 25.17 -45.28 -12.69
N ARG A 316 24.23 -45.29 -13.65
CA ARG A 316 24.06 -46.38 -14.63
C ARG A 316 25.09 -46.35 -15.76
N TRP A 317 25.81 -45.24 -15.97
CA TRP A 317 26.85 -45.08 -16.99
C TRP A 317 28.28 -44.95 -16.44
N SER A 318 28.50 -45.20 -15.13
CA SER A 318 29.84 -45.47 -14.60
C SER A 318 30.30 -46.89 -14.97
N PHE A 319 30.49 -47.14 -16.26
CA PHE A 319 31.43 -48.18 -16.70
C PHE A 319 32.86 -47.62 -16.56
N PRO A 320 33.83 -48.37 -16.02
CA PRO A 320 35.20 -47.91 -15.89
C PRO A 320 35.83 -47.85 -17.28
N CYS A 321 35.76 -46.70 -17.96
CA CYS A 321 36.60 -46.45 -19.13
C CYS A 321 38.05 -46.34 -18.66
N LYS A 322 38.77 -47.46 -18.75
CA LYS A 322 40.23 -47.49 -18.79
C LYS A 322 40.69 -46.51 -19.88
N TRP A 323 41.34 -45.43 -19.46
CA TRP A 323 42.09 -44.57 -20.37
C TRP A 323 43.27 -45.38 -20.91
N VAL A 324 43.18 -45.83 -22.16
CA VAL A 324 44.34 -46.31 -22.90
C VAL A 324 45.19 -45.07 -23.20
N TYR A 325 46.30 -44.93 -22.47
CA TYR A 325 47.36 -43.97 -22.79
C TYR A 325 47.90 -44.32 -24.19
N VAL A 326 47.61 -43.48 -25.19
CA VAL A 326 48.34 -43.51 -26.46
C VAL A 326 49.73 -42.96 -26.17
N ARG A 327 50.71 -43.87 -26.16
CA ARG A 327 52.15 -43.61 -26.05
C ARG A 327 52.56 -42.60 -27.13
N LYS A 328 53.18 -41.47 -26.72
CA LYS A 328 53.88 -40.56 -27.64
C LYS A 328 54.93 -41.37 -28.40
N THR A 329 54.82 -41.44 -29.72
CA THR A 329 55.93 -41.84 -30.59
C THR A 329 56.92 -40.70 -30.65
N ASN A 330 58.14 -40.95 -30.16
CA ASN A 330 59.29 -40.09 -30.39
C ASN A 330 59.53 -40.03 -31.90
N VAL A 331 59.45 -38.84 -32.48
CA VAL A 331 60.04 -38.56 -33.79
C VAL A 331 61.30 -37.74 -33.52
N SER A 332 62.39 -38.30 -34.03
CA SER A 332 63.78 -37.89 -33.95
C SER A 332 64.05 -36.50 -34.51
N GLN A 333 65.16 -35.94 -34.00
CA GLN A 333 65.85 -34.75 -34.46
C GLN A 333 66.09 -34.78 -35.98
N ASP A 334 65.98 -33.61 -36.62
CA ASP A 334 66.97 -33.15 -37.59
C ASP A 334 66.98 -31.61 -37.67
N ALA A 335 68.13 -31.10 -38.06
CA ALA A 335 68.70 -29.79 -37.80
C ALA A 335 68.19 -28.65 -38.70
N ASP A 336 68.59 -27.44 -38.28
CA ASP A 336 68.83 -26.17 -39.01
C ASP A 336 68.15 -25.03 -38.22
N GLY A 337 68.82 -24.09 -37.57
CA GLY A 337 70.10 -23.47 -37.87
C GLY A 337 69.82 -21.98 -38.10
N GLU A 338 69.94 -21.13 -37.06
CA GLU A 338 70.54 -19.79 -37.18
C GLU A 338 70.61 -19.04 -35.84
N ARG A 339 71.73 -18.32 -35.72
CA ARG A 339 72.30 -17.62 -34.57
C ARG A 339 71.48 -16.43 -34.10
N LEU A 340 71.58 -16.10 -32.80
CA LEU A 340 72.15 -14.82 -32.34
C LEU A 340 72.54 -14.89 -30.85
N VAL A 341 73.61 -14.14 -30.55
CA VAL A 341 74.56 -14.20 -29.43
C VAL A 341 74.04 -13.50 -28.16
N PRO A 342 74.60 -13.76 -26.95
CA PRO A 342 74.03 -13.38 -25.65
C PRO A 342 74.69 -12.15 -25.01
N THR A 343 73.98 -11.48 -24.11
CA THR A 343 74.51 -10.61 -23.04
C THR A 343 73.44 -10.52 -21.94
N ASP A 344 73.57 -11.24 -20.83
CA ASP A 344 74.30 -10.85 -19.61
C ASP A 344 73.76 -9.54 -18.98
N ARG A 345 73.02 -9.64 -17.87
CA ARG A 345 73.45 -9.17 -16.53
C ARG A 345 72.32 -9.05 -15.49
N THR A 346 72.62 -9.68 -14.36
CA THR A 346 72.35 -9.26 -12.96
C THR A 346 70.91 -9.02 -12.49
N MET A 347 70.48 -10.04 -11.73
CA MET A 347 69.63 -9.99 -10.56
C MET A 347 70.04 -8.83 -9.62
N GLY A 348 69.16 -7.84 -9.46
CA GLY A 348 69.25 -6.79 -8.45
C GLY A 348 68.03 -6.86 -7.55
N SER A 349 68.25 -7.37 -6.33
CA SER A 349 67.28 -7.36 -5.23
C SER A 349 67.08 -5.94 -4.71
N LEU A 350 65.83 -5.50 -4.55
CA LEU A 350 65.49 -4.43 -3.62
C LEU A 350 64.22 -4.78 -2.83
N ASN A 351 64.43 -5.22 -1.59
CA ASN A 351 63.42 -5.21 -0.54
C ASN A 351 63.17 -3.76 -0.08
N THR A 352 61.92 -3.38 0.14
CA THR A 352 61.48 -2.54 1.28
C THR A 352 59.98 -2.77 1.52
N GLY A 353 59.57 -2.88 2.79
CA GLY A 353 58.20 -3.16 3.22
C GLY A 353 57.46 -1.93 3.77
N GLY A 354 56.19 -2.16 4.13
CA GLY A 354 55.20 -1.20 4.67
C GLY A 354 54.61 -0.29 3.58
N ASP A 355 53.32 -0.03 3.45
CA ASP A 355 52.24 0.08 4.43
C ASP A 355 50.87 -0.08 3.73
N HIS A 356 49.83 -0.38 4.50
CA HIS A 356 48.47 -0.61 4.01
C HIS A 356 47.76 0.66 3.48
N SER A 357 46.83 0.44 2.55
CA SER A 357 45.69 1.26 2.13
C SER A 357 45.81 2.06 0.81
N SER A 358 44.80 1.86 -0.05
CA SER A 358 44.46 2.65 -1.25
C SER A 358 45.44 2.60 -2.43
N GLY A 359 45.41 1.52 -3.23
CA GLY A 359 46.19 1.46 -4.48
C GLY A 359 45.81 0.41 -5.52
N ASP A 360 44.93 -0.55 -5.19
CA ASP A 360 44.80 -1.78 -6.00
C ASP A 360 44.25 -1.57 -7.43
N THR A 361 43.47 -0.52 -7.69
CA THR A 361 42.91 -0.27 -9.04
C THR A 361 43.91 0.26 -10.06
N ALA A 362 45.03 0.88 -9.64
CA ALA A 362 46.03 1.44 -10.57
C ALA A 362 47.10 0.40 -10.96
N VAL A 363 47.35 -0.57 -10.09
CA VAL A 363 48.35 -1.63 -10.31
C VAL A 363 47.79 -2.71 -11.25
N GLU A 364 46.48 -2.98 -11.22
CA GLU A 364 45.83 -3.92 -12.14
C GLU A 364 45.71 -3.38 -13.59
N ASP A 365 45.53 -2.07 -13.75
CA ASP A 365 45.41 -1.42 -15.07
C ASP A 365 46.76 -1.39 -15.82
N SER A 366 47.86 -1.23 -15.07
CA SER A 366 49.22 -1.28 -15.64
C SER A 366 49.66 -2.69 -16.03
N LEU A 367 49.19 -3.72 -15.32
CA LEU A 367 49.42 -5.13 -15.65
C LEU A 367 48.61 -5.56 -16.89
N GLN A 368 47.39 -5.06 -17.06
CA GLN A 368 46.59 -5.30 -18.27
C GLN A 368 47.21 -4.64 -19.51
N LEU A 369 47.76 -3.43 -19.38
CA LEU A 369 48.47 -2.76 -20.46
C LEU A 369 49.72 -3.53 -20.92
N HIS A 370 50.51 -4.05 -19.97
CA HIS A 370 51.72 -4.84 -20.27
C HIS A 370 51.42 -6.20 -20.94
N VAL A 371 50.26 -6.81 -20.65
CA VAL A 371 49.83 -8.05 -21.31
C VAL A 371 49.35 -7.78 -22.74
N MET A 372 48.74 -6.62 -23.00
CA MET A 372 48.33 -6.22 -24.35
C MET A 372 49.54 -5.88 -25.25
N GLU A 373 50.57 -5.21 -24.71
CA GLU A 373 51.78 -4.84 -25.46
C GLU A 373 52.63 -6.05 -25.87
N LYS A 374 52.63 -7.12 -25.07
CA LYS A 374 53.38 -8.36 -25.37
C LYS A 374 52.64 -9.32 -26.32
N ALA A 375 51.38 -9.05 -26.63
CA ALA A 375 50.48 -10.00 -27.28
C ALA A 375 50.06 -9.61 -28.72
N GLU A 376 50.77 -8.67 -29.35
CA GLU A 376 50.45 -8.17 -30.69
C GLU A 376 50.65 -9.17 -31.84
N ARG A 377 51.31 -10.34 -31.62
CA ARG A 377 51.58 -11.28 -32.72
C ARG A 377 50.74 -12.56 -32.76
N ASP A 378 49.96 -12.88 -31.73
CA ASP A 378 49.18 -14.13 -31.69
C ASP A 378 48.04 -14.14 -30.62
N LEU A 379 47.17 -13.13 -30.62
CA LEU A 379 46.08 -13.02 -29.64
C LEU A 379 44.92 -13.98 -29.98
N ARG A 380 44.77 -15.07 -29.21
CA ARG A 380 43.62 -15.99 -29.31
C ARG A 380 42.59 -15.66 -28.22
N LEU A 381 41.29 -15.82 -28.50
CA LEU A 381 40.19 -15.61 -27.52
C LEU A 381 40.43 -16.39 -26.20
N SER A 382 41.07 -17.55 -26.28
CA SER A 382 41.47 -18.37 -25.12
C SER A 382 42.45 -17.65 -24.18
N HIS A 383 43.38 -16.85 -24.70
CA HIS A 383 44.36 -16.12 -23.89
C HIS A 383 43.74 -14.95 -23.10
N LEU A 384 42.64 -14.37 -23.59
CA LEU A 384 41.85 -13.37 -22.85
C LEU A 384 41.00 -14.00 -21.73
N CYS A 385 40.66 -15.28 -21.84
CA CYS A 385 39.72 -15.97 -20.95
C CYS A 385 40.36 -16.62 -19.70
N GLU A 386 41.64 -16.99 -19.71
CA GLU A 386 42.25 -17.73 -18.58
C GLU A 386 42.66 -16.84 -17.40
N THR A 387 43.32 -15.71 -17.67
CA THR A 387 43.88 -14.80 -16.66
C THR A 387 42.81 -13.97 -15.95
N GLN A 388 41.70 -13.64 -16.61
CA GLN A 388 40.66 -12.76 -16.03
C GLN A 388 39.55 -13.48 -15.26
N LEU A 389 39.45 -14.80 -15.33
CA LEU A 389 38.21 -15.51 -14.96
C LEU A 389 37.90 -15.52 -13.45
N LYS A 390 38.93 -15.67 -12.60
CA LYS A 390 38.76 -15.57 -11.14
C LYS A 390 38.37 -14.15 -10.73
N THR A 391 39.01 -13.15 -11.34
CA THR A 391 38.73 -11.72 -11.12
C THR A 391 37.30 -11.37 -11.56
N LEU A 392 36.90 -11.76 -12.79
CA LEU A 392 35.53 -11.60 -13.29
C LEU A 392 34.49 -12.31 -12.42
N GLN A 393 34.76 -13.53 -11.95
CA GLN A 393 33.86 -14.25 -11.04
C GLN A 393 33.67 -13.50 -9.71
N SER A 394 34.74 -12.92 -9.16
CA SER A 394 34.66 -12.04 -7.98
C SER A 394 33.75 -10.84 -8.28
N HIS A 395 33.98 -10.11 -9.38
CA HIS A 395 33.16 -8.95 -9.76
C HIS A 395 31.67 -9.29 -9.94
N TYR A 396 31.33 -10.41 -10.58
CA TYR A 396 29.93 -10.80 -10.75
C TYR A 396 29.28 -11.27 -9.45
N SER A 397 30.03 -11.82 -8.50
CA SER A 397 29.51 -12.20 -7.17
C SER A 397 29.12 -10.98 -6.32
N VAL A 398 29.66 -9.80 -6.61
CA VAL A 398 29.27 -8.55 -5.94
C VAL A 398 27.81 -8.18 -6.24
N TYR A 399 27.25 -8.59 -7.39
CA TYR A 399 25.83 -8.31 -7.70
C TYR A 399 24.88 -8.88 -6.65
N SER A 400 25.10 -10.12 -6.19
CA SER A 400 24.24 -10.73 -5.15
C SER A 400 24.37 -10.01 -3.80
N TRP A 401 25.59 -9.61 -3.43
CA TRP A 401 25.81 -8.85 -2.20
C TRP A 401 25.15 -7.47 -2.26
N ASN A 402 25.25 -6.77 -3.39
CA ASN A 402 24.57 -5.50 -3.60
C ASN A 402 23.05 -5.66 -3.51
N THR A 403 22.47 -6.72 -4.09
CA THR A 403 21.03 -7.01 -3.95
C THR A 403 20.63 -7.19 -2.48
N VAL A 404 21.41 -7.96 -1.69
CA VAL A 404 21.14 -8.15 -0.26
C VAL A 404 21.26 -6.85 0.52
N THR A 405 22.31 -6.07 0.28
CA THR A 405 22.51 -4.77 0.92
C THR A 405 21.33 -3.83 0.64
N VAL A 406 20.91 -3.71 -0.62
CA VAL A 406 19.72 -2.91 -0.98
C VAL A 406 18.47 -3.47 -0.28
N GLY A 407 18.28 -4.79 -0.28
CA GLY A 407 17.21 -5.48 0.46
C GLY A 407 17.12 -5.10 1.93
N ILE A 408 18.26 -5.09 2.65
CA ILE A 408 18.32 -4.78 4.08
C ILE A 408 18.05 -3.30 4.33
N PHE A 409 18.80 -2.41 3.67
CA PHE A 409 18.73 -0.97 3.93
C PHE A 409 17.43 -0.32 3.44
N TYR A 410 16.81 -0.89 2.41
CA TYR A 410 15.49 -0.45 1.94
C TYR A 410 14.37 -1.14 2.72
N GLY A 411 14.51 -2.43 3.01
CA GLY A 411 13.47 -3.26 3.62
C GLY A 411 13.22 -2.99 5.09
N LEU A 412 14.28 -2.77 5.89
CA LEU A 412 14.12 -2.55 7.33
C LEU A 412 13.30 -1.28 7.63
N PRO A 413 13.60 -0.10 7.03
CA PRO A 413 12.77 1.08 7.22
C PRO A 413 11.35 0.92 6.67
N ALA A 414 11.19 0.26 5.52
CA ALA A 414 9.87 -0.02 4.94
C ALA A 414 9.00 -0.85 5.89
N PHE A 415 9.57 -1.92 6.47
CA PHE A 415 8.89 -2.75 7.45
C PHE A 415 8.49 -1.97 8.70
N GLN A 416 9.42 -1.17 9.25
CA GLN A 416 9.14 -0.35 10.42
C GLN A 416 8.01 0.66 10.17
N LEU A 417 8.02 1.33 9.01
CA LEU A 417 6.99 2.31 8.66
C LEU A 417 5.61 1.65 8.55
N VAL A 418 5.51 0.54 7.81
CA VAL A 418 4.24 -0.14 7.57
C VAL A 418 3.65 -0.70 8.86
N LEU A 419 4.48 -1.28 9.74
CA LEU A 419 4.01 -1.74 11.04
C LEU A 419 3.48 -0.60 11.90
N SER A 420 4.15 0.55 11.90
CA SER A 420 3.70 1.73 12.63
C SER A 420 2.36 2.24 12.10
N GLN A 421 2.16 2.24 10.78
CA GLN A 421 0.91 2.65 10.14
C GLN A 421 -0.25 1.68 10.42
N GLN A 422 0.00 0.38 10.32
CA GLN A 422 -1.01 -0.65 10.62
C GLN A 422 -1.44 -0.58 12.11
N LEU A 423 -0.49 -0.34 13.01
CA LEU A 423 -0.80 -0.14 14.43
C LEU A 423 -1.64 1.13 14.64
N LEU A 424 -1.27 2.24 13.99
CA LEU A 424 -2.02 3.48 14.06
C LEU A 424 -3.46 3.27 13.59
N ALA A 425 -3.67 2.68 12.40
CA ALA A 425 -4.99 2.39 11.84
C ALA A 425 -5.84 1.50 12.76
N THR A 426 -5.24 0.45 13.32
CA THR A 426 -5.97 -0.45 14.24
C THR A 426 -6.31 0.25 15.56
N SER A 427 -5.46 1.16 16.04
CA SER A 427 -5.66 1.86 17.32
C SER A 427 -6.58 3.07 17.23
N SER A 428 -6.58 3.79 16.10
CA SER A 428 -7.47 4.92 15.85
C SER A 428 -8.86 4.47 15.41
N GLY A 429 -8.95 3.30 14.76
CA GLY A 429 -10.17 2.85 14.10
C GLY A 429 -10.42 3.51 12.74
N GLU A 430 -9.46 4.28 12.23
CA GLU A 430 -9.55 4.92 10.91
C GLU A 430 -9.17 3.92 9.81
N GLU A 431 -10.19 3.34 9.17
CA GLU A 431 -10.02 2.35 8.09
C GLU A 431 -9.57 3.00 6.77
N ASP A 432 -9.55 4.33 6.69
CA ASP A 432 -9.09 5.09 5.53
C ASP A 432 -7.56 5.30 5.51
N LEU A 433 -6.84 4.97 6.58
CA LEU A 433 -5.37 5.08 6.62
C LEU A 433 -4.67 4.06 5.71
N CYS A 434 -5.25 2.86 5.60
CA CYS A 434 -4.74 1.77 4.78
C CYS A 434 -5.78 1.40 3.73
N TYR A 435 -5.47 1.58 2.44
CA TYR A 435 -6.42 1.43 1.34
C TYR A 435 -6.70 -0.03 0.97
N TYR A 436 -7.38 -0.75 1.85
CA TYR A 436 -7.79 -2.12 1.60
C TYR A 436 -9.04 -2.21 0.73
N ASN A 437 -9.10 -3.27 -0.07
CA ASN A 437 -10.38 -3.73 -0.60
C ASN A 437 -11.09 -4.57 0.48
N PHE A 438 -11.73 -3.90 1.44
CA PHE A 438 -12.41 -4.54 2.57
C PHE A 438 -13.50 -5.53 2.15
N LYS A 439 -14.09 -5.36 0.96
CA LYS A 439 -15.06 -6.33 0.40
C LYS A 439 -14.46 -7.71 0.15
N CYS A 440 -13.19 -7.76 -0.28
CA CYS A 440 -12.47 -8.99 -0.61
C CYS A 440 -11.37 -9.32 0.41
N SER A 441 -11.28 -8.56 1.49
CA SER A 441 -10.22 -8.72 2.50
C SER A 441 -10.59 -9.83 3.48
N HIS A 442 -9.66 -10.76 3.70
CA HIS A 442 -9.84 -11.80 4.70
C HIS A 442 -8.87 -11.56 5.86
N PRO A 443 -9.36 -11.07 7.01
CA PRO A 443 -8.51 -10.85 8.18
C PRO A 443 -8.12 -12.17 8.84
N VAL A 444 -6.84 -12.31 9.18
CA VAL A 444 -6.32 -13.43 9.98
C VAL A 444 -5.31 -12.89 11.00
N GLY A 445 -5.64 -13.03 12.29
CA GLY A 445 -4.82 -12.48 13.38
C GLY A 445 -4.74 -10.95 13.31
N VAL A 446 -3.52 -10.42 13.20
CA VAL A 446 -3.25 -8.96 13.15
C VAL A 446 -3.33 -8.39 11.73
N LEU A 447 -3.38 -9.25 10.71
CA LEU A 447 -3.39 -8.83 9.31
C LEU A 447 -4.82 -8.65 8.82
N SER A 448 -5.19 -7.40 8.51
CA SER A 448 -6.52 -7.07 7.95
C SER A 448 -6.74 -7.68 6.56
N SER A 449 -5.66 -7.84 5.78
CA SER A 449 -5.69 -8.35 4.40
C SER A 449 -4.73 -9.52 4.17
N PHE A 450 -4.89 -10.60 4.95
CA PHE A 450 -4.01 -11.78 4.89
C PHE A 450 -3.91 -12.39 3.48
N ASN A 451 -5.01 -12.42 2.74
CA ASN A 451 -5.05 -12.99 1.39
C ASN A 451 -4.11 -12.28 0.41
N ASN A 452 -4.00 -10.95 0.48
CA ASN A 452 -3.10 -10.18 -0.39
C ASN A 452 -1.63 -10.33 0.02
N VAL A 453 -1.35 -10.51 1.31
CA VAL A 453 0.00 -10.86 1.80
C VAL A 453 0.37 -12.28 1.33
N TRP A 454 -0.53 -13.25 1.52
CA TRP A 454 -0.29 -14.65 1.21
C TRP A 454 -0.09 -14.93 -0.28
N SER A 455 -0.78 -14.20 -1.16
CA SER A 455 -0.63 -14.37 -2.62
C SER A 455 0.81 -14.16 -3.11
N ASN A 456 1.62 -13.42 -2.36
CA ASN A 456 3.02 -13.12 -2.72
C ASN A 456 4.03 -14.21 -2.32
N VAL A 457 3.61 -15.26 -1.61
CA VAL A 457 4.47 -16.40 -1.23
C VAL A 457 5.10 -17.09 -2.45
N GLY A 458 4.45 -17.00 -3.62
CA GLY A 458 4.95 -17.58 -4.86
C GLY A 458 6.28 -16.99 -5.32
N TYR A 459 6.47 -15.67 -5.21
CA TYR A 459 7.73 -15.02 -5.56
C TYR A 459 8.88 -15.53 -4.68
N PHE A 460 8.64 -15.66 -3.37
CA PHE A 460 9.59 -16.22 -2.43
C PHE A 460 9.98 -17.65 -2.81
N LEU A 461 8.98 -18.52 -3.02
CA LEU A 461 9.21 -19.94 -3.34
C LEU A 461 9.91 -20.11 -4.71
N LEU A 462 9.53 -19.33 -5.72
CA LEU A 462 10.18 -19.36 -7.03
C LEU A 462 11.61 -18.81 -6.98
N GLY A 463 11.87 -17.78 -6.16
CA GLY A 463 13.21 -17.23 -5.96
C GLY A 463 14.16 -18.24 -5.31
N VAL A 464 13.70 -18.93 -4.27
CA VAL A 464 14.46 -20.04 -3.64
C VAL A 464 14.73 -21.16 -4.65
N LEU A 465 13.70 -21.56 -5.42
CA LEU A 465 13.85 -22.58 -6.45
C LEU A 465 14.87 -22.17 -7.51
N PHE A 466 14.84 -20.91 -7.95
CA PHE A 466 15.77 -20.35 -8.92
C PHE A 466 17.22 -20.40 -8.40
N ILE A 467 17.44 -20.08 -7.13
CA ILE A 467 18.76 -20.18 -6.48
C ILE A 467 19.23 -21.63 -6.44
N ILE A 468 18.37 -22.60 -6.07
CA ILE A 468 18.69 -24.03 -6.07
C ILE A 468 19.10 -24.50 -7.47
N VAL A 469 18.33 -24.16 -8.50
CA VAL A 469 18.64 -24.51 -9.89
C VAL A 469 19.97 -23.88 -10.34
N THR A 470 20.21 -22.63 -9.96
CA THR A 470 21.47 -21.92 -10.26
C THR A 470 22.66 -22.60 -9.60
N PHE A 471 22.54 -22.99 -8.32
CA PHE A 471 23.55 -23.70 -7.57
C PHE A 471 23.90 -25.07 -8.17
N ILE A 472 22.89 -25.83 -8.59
CA ILE A 472 23.10 -27.12 -9.26
C ILE A 472 23.85 -26.92 -10.58
N ARG A 473 23.47 -25.90 -11.36
CA ARG A 473 24.14 -25.57 -12.64
C ARG A 473 25.58 -25.13 -12.43
N GLU A 474 25.85 -24.24 -11.47
CA GLU A 474 27.20 -23.79 -11.13
C GLU A 474 28.08 -24.95 -10.66
N THR A 475 27.55 -25.82 -9.80
CA THR A 475 28.27 -26.99 -9.29
C THR A 475 28.65 -27.93 -10.43
N LYS A 476 27.72 -28.23 -11.36
CA LYS A 476 28.01 -29.05 -12.54
C LYS A 476 29.05 -28.39 -13.44
N TYR A 477 28.89 -27.10 -13.74
CA TYR A 477 29.81 -26.36 -14.57
C TYR A 477 31.23 -26.38 -13.99
N THR A 478 31.35 -26.11 -12.69
CA THR A 478 32.64 -26.10 -11.97
C THR A 478 33.28 -27.49 -11.96
N ARG A 479 32.52 -28.56 -11.73
CA ARG A 479 33.03 -29.95 -11.79
C ARG A 479 33.52 -30.33 -13.19
N LEU A 480 32.72 -30.05 -14.23
CA LEU A 480 33.09 -30.34 -15.63
C LEU A 480 34.32 -29.55 -16.07
N ARG A 481 34.42 -28.28 -15.66
CA ARG A 481 35.57 -27.43 -15.94
C ARG A 481 36.83 -27.92 -15.26
N LYS A 482 36.75 -28.41 -14.02
CA LYS A 482 37.88 -29.07 -13.33
C LYS A 482 38.30 -30.37 -14.04
N GLN A 483 37.34 -31.20 -14.45
CA GLN A 483 37.62 -32.50 -15.10
C GLN A 483 38.19 -32.35 -16.53
N LYS A 484 37.67 -31.39 -17.31
CA LYS A 484 38.05 -31.15 -18.71
C LYS A 484 38.79 -29.82 -18.88
N ARG A 485 39.67 -29.50 -17.93
CA ARG A 485 40.41 -28.24 -17.86
C ARG A 485 41.05 -27.80 -19.20
N PRO A 486 41.89 -28.61 -19.88
CA PRO A 486 42.54 -28.18 -21.12
C PRO A 486 41.58 -27.94 -22.30
N TYR A 487 40.35 -28.46 -22.24
CA TYR A 487 39.32 -28.20 -23.24
C TYR A 487 38.64 -26.84 -23.00
N PHE A 488 38.24 -26.56 -21.75
CA PHE A 488 37.56 -25.32 -21.38
C PHE A 488 38.49 -24.10 -21.35
N GLU A 489 39.79 -24.29 -21.18
CA GLU A 489 40.80 -23.23 -21.31
C GLU A 489 40.95 -22.78 -22.77
N LYS A 490 40.74 -23.70 -23.73
CA LYS A 490 40.90 -23.42 -25.16
C LYS A 490 39.59 -23.13 -25.91
N ARG A 491 38.43 -23.50 -25.34
CA ARG A 491 37.12 -23.42 -26.02
C ARG A 491 35.99 -23.06 -25.04
N GLY A 492 35.06 -22.24 -25.53
CA GLY A 492 33.81 -21.88 -24.85
C GLY A 492 33.88 -20.54 -24.13
N ILE A 493 32.71 -19.94 -23.90
CA ILE A 493 32.56 -18.69 -23.17
C ILE A 493 32.42 -19.01 -21.67
N PRO A 494 33.20 -18.38 -20.78
CA PRO A 494 33.06 -18.59 -19.35
C PRO A 494 31.69 -18.17 -18.84
N GLN A 495 31.08 -19.00 -18.00
CA GLN A 495 29.77 -18.71 -17.40
C GLN A 495 29.95 -18.14 -16.00
N PHE A 496 29.32 -16.99 -15.76
CA PHE A 496 29.31 -16.31 -14.47
C PHE A 496 27.93 -16.42 -13.84
N PHE A 497 27.86 -16.99 -12.64
CA PHE A 497 26.59 -17.29 -11.96
C PHE A 497 26.13 -16.18 -11.00
N GLY A 498 26.99 -15.23 -10.64
CA GLY A 498 26.68 -14.17 -9.67
C GLY A 498 25.40 -13.35 -9.98
N ILE A 499 25.18 -12.98 -11.25
CA ILE A 499 23.95 -12.27 -11.66
C ILE A 499 22.70 -13.16 -11.51
N TYR A 500 22.81 -14.46 -11.76
CA TYR A 500 21.68 -15.38 -11.56
C TYR A 500 21.32 -15.48 -10.07
N TYR A 501 22.30 -15.54 -9.17
CA TYR A 501 22.02 -15.45 -7.73
C TYR A 501 21.38 -14.12 -7.35
N ALA A 502 21.86 -13.01 -7.91
CA ALA A 502 21.26 -11.69 -7.70
C ALA A 502 19.79 -11.64 -8.16
N MET A 503 19.46 -12.21 -9.32
CA MET A 503 18.09 -12.31 -9.83
C MET A 503 17.19 -13.15 -8.92
N GLY A 504 17.68 -14.30 -8.44
CA GLY A 504 16.94 -15.15 -7.50
C GLY A 504 16.70 -14.46 -6.15
N LEU A 505 17.70 -13.76 -5.61
CA LEU A 505 17.58 -12.96 -4.39
C LEU A 505 16.63 -11.77 -4.57
N ALA A 506 16.69 -11.09 -5.72
CA ALA A 506 15.78 -10.01 -6.03
C ALA A 506 14.32 -10.50 -6.10
N LEU A 507 14.07 -11.70 -6.63
CA LEU A 507 12.73 -12.31 -6.65
C LEU A 507 12.23 -12.70 -5.24
N ILE A 508 13.12 -13.11 -4.34
CA ILE A 508 12.77 -13.33 -2.93
C ILE A 508 12.40 -12.01 -2.27
N LEU A 509 13.22 -10.97 -2.47
CA LEU A 509 13.00 -9.65 -1.89
C LEU A 509 11.73 -8.98 -2.44
N GLU A 510 11.42 -9.17 -3.72
CA GLU A 510 10.13 -8.79 -4.31
C GLU A 510 8.96 -9.40 -3.54
N GLY A 511 8.97 -10.71 -3.32
CA GLY A 511 7.92 -11.38 -2.56
C GLY A 511 7.77 -10.84 -1.13
N VAL A 512 8.88 -10.50 -0.49
CA VAL A 512 8.88 -9.86 0.84
C VAL A 512 8.32 -8.45 0.77
N MET A 513 8.81 -7.58 -0.11
CA MET A 513 8.37 -6.18 -0.19
C MET A 513 6.93 -6.03 -0.68
N SER A 514 6.48 -6.86 -1.62
CA SER A 514 5.09 -6.91 -2.06
C SER A 514 4.17 -7.34 -0.91
N SER A 515 4.61 -8.33 -0.12
CA SER A 515 3.91 -8.72 1.11
C SER A 515 3.83 -7.56 2.11
N LEU A 516 4.93 -6.82 2.31
CA LEU A 516 4.97 -5.66 3.21
C LEU A 516 4.04 -4.54 2.74
N TYR A 517 4.01 -4.22 1.45
CA TYR A 517 3.09 -3.23 0.89
C TYR A 517 1.63 -3.54 1.25
N HIS A 518 1.22 -4.81 1.11
CA HIS A 518 -0.16 -5.23 1.42
C HIS A 518 -0.51 -5.32 2.91
N ILE A 519 0.44 -5.09 3.83
CA ILE A 519 0.16 -4.96 5.27
C ILE A 519 -0.42 -3.58 5.61
N CYS A 520 -0.19 -2.54 4.81
CA CYS A 520 -0.92 -1.27 4.88
C CYS A 520 -0.67 -0.50 3.56
N PRO A 521 -1.51 -0.73 2.53
CA PRO A 521 -1.30 -0.14 1.22
C PRO A 521 -1.63 1.36 1.26
N THR A 522 -0.68 2.19 0.83
CA THR A 522 -0.82 3.64 0.72
C THR A 522 -0.10 4.14 -0.52
N ASN A 523 -0.42 5.37 -0.97
CA ASN A 523 0.29 6.01 -2.08
C ASN A 523 1.79 6.19 -1.79
N ALA A 524 2.17 6.40 -0.54
CA ALA A 524 3.58 6.54 -0.13
C ALA A 524 4.31 5.18 -0.15
N ASN A 525 3.62 4.09 0.20
CA ASN A 525 4.20 2.75 0.29
C ASN A 525 4.26 2.03 -1.07
N PHE A 526 3.60 2.55 -2.11
CA PHE A 526 3.55 1.95 -3.45
C PHE A 526 4.92 1.63 -4.05
N GLN A 527 5.95 2.39 -3.65
CA GLN A 527 7.32 2.17 -4.14
C GLN A 527 7.98 0.91 -3.59
N PHE A 528 7.53 0.37 -2.46
CA PHE A 528 8.18 -0.78 -1.83
C PHE A 528 8.24 -1.99 -2.76
N ASP A 529 7.12 -2.30 -3.40
CA ASP A 529 7.00 -3.37 -4.38
C ASP A 529 7.69 -2.99 -5.70
N THR A 530 7.33 -1.80 -6.21
CA THR A 530 7.78 -1.30 -7.51
C THR A 530 9.31 -1.20 -7.63
N ALA A 531 10.03 -0.88 -6.55
CA ALA A 531 11.48 -0.76 -6.57
C ALA A 531 12.17 -2.10 -6.92
N PHE A 532 11.69 -3.22 -6.38
CA PHE A 532 12.27 -4.54 -6.68
C PHE A 532 11.86 -5.05 -8.05
N MET A 533 10.67 -4.72 -8.56
CA MET A 533 10.31 -4.92 -9.97
C MET A 533 11.35 -4.29 -10.91
N PHE A 534 11.75 -3.04 -10.65
CA PHE A 534 12.77 -2.35 -11.46
C PHE A 534 14.17 -2.98 -11.31
N ILE A 535 14.56 -3.40 -10.11
CA ILE A 535 15.83 -4.10 -9.90
C ILE A 535 15.84 -5.43 -10.67
N ILE A 536 14.76 -6.20 -10.64
CA ILE A 536 14.63 -7.46 -11.40
C ILE A 536 14.76 -7.18 -12.91
N ALA A 537 14.04 -6.18 -13.42
CA ALA A 537 14.11 -5.79 -14.83
C ALA A 537 15.53 -5.36 -15.23
N GLY A 538 16.19 -4.56 -14.40
CA GLY A 538 17.57 -4.12 -14.58
C GLY A 538 18.55 -5.30 -14.62
N LEU A 539 18.45 -6.24 -13.67
CA LEU A 539 19.28 -7.44 -13.62
C LEU A 539 19.06 -8.36 -14.83
N ILE A 540 17.80 -8.55 -15.27
CA ILE A 540 17.48 -9.28 -16.51
C ILE A 540 18.17 -8.62 -17.70
N LEU A 541 18.09 -7.30 -17.80
CA LEU A 541 18.66 -6.55 -18.92
C LEU A 541 20.19 -6.60 -18.93
N THR A 542 20.84 -6.42 -17.77
CA THR A 542 22.28 -6.63 -17.60
C THR A 542 22.68 -8.07 -17.98
N LYS A 543 21.85 -9.06 -17.62
CA LYS A 543 22.14 -10.46 -17.97
C LYS A 543 22.03 -10.75 -19.46
N VAL A 544 21.01 -10.22 -20.12
CA VAL A 544 20.84 -10.33 -21.57
C VAL A 544 22.02 -9.66 -22.29
N PHE A 545 22.45 -8.49 -21.82
CA PHE A 545 23.61 -7.78 -22.35
C PHE A 545 24.89 -8.59 -22.21
N GLN A 546 25.18 -9.10 -21.00
CA GLN A 546 26.34 -9.96 -20.74
C GLN A 546 26.38 -11.20 -21.65
N ASN A 547 25.23 -11.85 -21.89
CA ASN A 547 25.17 -13.04 -22.75
C ASN A 547 25.49 -12.73 -24.22
N ARG A 548 25.28 -11.49 -24.67
CA ARG A 548 25.61 -11.04 -26.03
C ARG A 548 27.04 -10.52 -26.15
N HIS A 549 27.55 -9.91 -25.08
CA HIS A 549 28.88 -9.28 -25.02
C HIS A 549 29.65 -9.80 -23.80
N PRO A 550 30.16 -11.04 -23.84
CA PRO A 550 30.82 -11.68 -22.71
C PRO A 550 32.19 -11.07 -22.35
N ASP A 551 32.75 -10.30 -23.27
CA ASP A 551 33.97 -9.50 -23.15
C ASP A 551 33.75 -8.17 -22.39
N ILE A 552 32.51 -7.68 -22.34
CA ILE A 552 32.15 -6.43 -21.69
C ILE A 552 31.57 -6.70 -20.30
N HIS A 553 32.25 -6.24 -19.27
CA HIS A 553 31.79 -6.35 -17.89
C HIS A 553 31.18 -5.03 -17.41
N THR A 554 29.99 -5.10 -16.83
CA THR A 554 29.36 -3.95 -16.17
C THR A 554 29.69 -4.00 -14.70
N ASN A 555 30.33 -2.95 -14.17
CA ASN A 555 30.55 -2.79 -12.73
C ASN A 555 29.19 -2.77 -12.00
N SER A 556 29.04 -3.62 -10.98
CA SER A 556 27.80 -3.76 -10.22
C SER A 556 27.37 -2.45 -9.57
N PHE A 557 28.30 -1.66 -9.02
CA PHE A 557 27.96 -0.38 -8.38
C PHE A 557 27.35 0.60 -9.39
N ILE A 558 27.89 0.64 -10.62
CA ILE A 558 27.38 1.50 -11.69
C ILE A 558 26.02 1.02 -12.19
N ALA A 559 25.80 -0.29 -12.28
CA ALA A 559 24.49 -0.85 -12.64
C ALA A 559 23.42 -0.56 -11.57
N PHE A 560 23.71 -0.80 -10.30
CA PHE A 560 22.76 -0.51 -9.23
C PHE A 560 22.50 1.00 -9.07
N PHE A 561 23.51 1.84 -9.31
CA PHE A 561 23.32 3.29 -9.35
C PHE A 561 22.38 3.70 -10.49
N SER A 562 22.49 3.10 -11.68
CA SER A 562 21.56 3.40 -12.77
C SER A 562 20.13 2.96 -12.45
N PHE A 563 19.97 1.82 -11.77
CA PHE A 563 18.65 1.36 -11.28
C PHE A 563 18.08 2.36 -10.26
N ALA A 564 18.89 2.83 -9.31
CA ALA A 564 18.47 3.81 -8.31
C ALA A 564 18.02 5.14 -8.95
N VAL A 565 18.70 5.61 -9.99
CA VAL A 565 18.30 6.81 -10.74
C VAL A 565 16.94 6.62 -11.42
N VAL A 566 16.69 5.45 -12.03
CA VAL A 566 15.38 5.14 -12.62
C VAL A 566 14.29 5.14 -11.56
N ILE A 567 14.52 4.46 -10.42
CA ILE A 567 13.58 4.40 -9.30
C ILE A 567 13.29 5.81 -8.77
N PHE A 568 14.30 6.67 -8.65
CA PHE A 568 14.11 8.06 -8.21
C PHE A 568 13.20 8.87 -9.14
N PHE A 569 13.35 8.75 -10.46
CA PHE A 569 12.44 9.43 -11.40
C PHE A 569 11.01 8.88 -11.33
N THR A 570 10.84 7.59 -11.03
CA THR A 570 9.50 7.02 -10.81
C THR A 570 8.86 7.55 -9.52
N LEU A 571 9.64 7.77 -8.45
CA LEU A 571 9.19 8.45 -7.23
C LEU A 571 8.72 9.88 -7.52
N LEU A 572 9.47 10.64 -8.33
CA LEU A 572 9.07 11.98 -8.74
C LEU A 572 7.76 11.95 -9.53
N GLY A 573 7.56 10.93 -10.37
CA GLY A 573 6.30 10.73 -11.11
C GLY A 573 5.09 10.56 -10.20
N ILE A 574 5.23 9.76 -9.14
CA ILE A 574 4.16 9.55 -8.15
C ILE A 574 3.86 10.85 -7.39
N HIS A 575 4.88 11.63 -7.02
CA HIS A 575 4.69 12.85 -6.25
C HIS A 575 4.03 13.99 -7.05
N TYR A 576 4.41 14.17 -8.31
CA TYR A 576 3.94 15.29 -9.15
C TYR A 576 2.60 15.03 -9.88
N ASP A 577 1.98 13.88 -9.67
CA ASP A 577 0.77 13.45 -10.39
C ASP A 577 -0.46 14.36 -10.17
N GLN A 578 -0.47 15.16 -9.11
CA GLN A 578 -1.65 15.90 -8.66
C GLN A 578 -1.96 17.20 -9.43
N ARG A 579 -1.05 17.74 -10.26
CA ARG A 579 -1.26 19.05 -10.93
C ARG A 579 -1.26 19.05 -12.46
N ASN A 580 -0.58 18.11 -13.12
CA ASN A 580 -0.54 17.98 -14.59
C ASN A 580 -0.17 16.55 -15.01
N PRO A 581 -1.12 15.59 -14.97
CA PRO A 581 -0.80 14.17 -15.03
C PRO A 581 -0.14 13.78 -16.35
N VAL A 582 -0.63 14.25 -17.50
CA VAL A 582 -0.19 13.72 -18.80
C VAL A 582 1.20 14.23 -19.20
N ALA A 583 1.45 15.55 -19.14
CA ALA A 583 2.71 16.14 -19.61
C ALA A 583 3.91 15.73 -18.75
N VAL A 584 3.72 15.67 -17.42
CA VAL A 584 4.76 15.24 -16.47
C VAL A 584 5.05 13.74 -16.65
N ARG A 585 4.01 12.90 -16.76
CA ARG A 585 4.18 11.45 -17.02
C ARG A 585 4.93 11.20 -18.33
N CYS A 586 4.52 11.84 -19.42
CA CYS A 586 5.19 11.69 -20.73
C CYS A 586 6.66 12.13 -20.68
N SER A 587 6.95 13.21 -19.94
CA SER A 587 8.31 13.75 -19.82
C SER A 587 9.21 12.85 -18.96
N LEU A 588 8.72 12.35 -17.82
CA LEU A 588 9.45 11.43 -16.95
C LEU A 588 9.68 10.07 -17.60
N LEU A 589 8.69 9.58 -18.35
CA LEU A 589 8.83 8.38 -19.17
C LEU A 589 9.92 8.58 -20.23
N ALA A 590 9.87 9.68 -20.99
CA ALA A 590 10.87 9.98 -22.01
C ALA A 590 12.29 10.07 -21.41
N ILE A 591 12.44 10.70 -20.25
CA ILE A 591 13.71 10.75 -19.50
C ILE A 591 14.17 9.34 -19.11
N THR A 592 13.28 8.52 -18.56
CA THR A 592 13.60 7.14 -18.14
C THR A 592 14.07 6.30 -19.32
N VAL A 593 13.35 6.36 -20.45
CA VAL A 593 13.73 5.67 -21.69
C VAL A 593 15.08 6.15 -22.20
N PHE A 594 15.31 7.46 -22.21
CA PHE A 594 16.56 8.05 -22.65
C PHE A 594 17.75 7.63 -21.76
N MET A 595 17.55 7.59 -20.45
CA MET A 595 18.58 7.17 -19.49
C MET A 595 18.94 5.70 -19.65
N VAL A 596 17.95 4.82 -19.79
CA VAL A 596 18.16 3.39 -20.05
C VAL A 596 18.88 3.20 -21.39
N ALA A 597 18.38 3.79 -22.47
CA ALA A 597 19.01 3.69 -23.80
C ALA A 597 20.45 4.22 -23.78
N GLY A 598 20.68 5.33 -23.09
CA GLY A 598 21.99 5.93 -22.93
C GLY A 598 22.96 5.03 -22.16
N PHE A 599 22.51 4.42 -21.07
CA PHE A 599 23.32 3.48 -20.29
C PHE A 599 23.81 2.31 -21.15
N PHE A 600 22.92 1.60 -21.85
CA PHE A 600 23.30 0.45 -22.68
C PHE A 600 24.18 0.84 -23.86
N THR A 601 23.87 1.95 -24.50
CA THR A 601 24.66 2.48 -25.62
C THR A 601 26.08 2.85 -25.17
N SER A 602 26.22 3.45 -23.99
CA SER A 602 27.52 3.88 -23.46
C SER A 602 28.42 2.67 -23.17
N PHE A 603 27.86 1.63 -22.53
CA PHE A 603 28.57 0.37 -22.32
C PHE A 603 28.91 -0.34 -23.63
N TYR A 604 28.02 -0.33 -24.62
CA TYR A 604 28.26 -0.96 -25.93
C TYR A 604 29.45 -0.33 -26.68
N TYR A 605 29.56 1.00 -26.73
CA TYR A 605 30.60 1.66 -27.52
C TYR A 605 31.88 1.97 -26.75
N PHE A 606 31.81 2.23 -25.45
CA PHE A 606 32.93 2.74 -24.67
C PHE A 606 33.39 1.80 -23.56
N HIS A 607 32.70 0.69 -23.34
CA HIS A 607 33.02 -0.31 -22.29
C HIS A 607 33.02 0.29 -20.86
N ARG A 608 32.56 1.52 -20.69
CA ARG A 608 32.44 2.25 -19.43
C ARG A 608 31.29 3.24 -19.54
N TRP A 609 30.71 3.62 -18.40
CA TRP A 609 29.70 4.66 -18.38
C TRP A 609 30.34 6.03 -18.64
N LYS A 610 30.13 6.58 -19.83
CA LYS A 610 30.57 7.92 -20.25
C LYS A 610 29.52 8.55 -21.16
N LEU A 611 28.77 9.52 -20.64
CA LEU A 611 27.96 10.42 -21.48
C LEU A 611 28.89 11.47 -22.09
N SER A 612 29.10 11.41 -23.40
CA SER A 612 29.90 12.41 -24.13
C SER A 612 29.27 12.71 -25.49
N LYS A 613 29.59 13.85 -26.09
CA LYS A 613 29.14 14.19 -27.45
C LYS A 613 29.53 13.11 -28.48
N ALA A 614 30.66 12.43 -28.27
CA ALA A 614 31.13 11.32 -29.10
C ALA A 614 30.17 10.11 -29.10
N MET A 615 29.38 9.93 -28.04
CA MET A 615 28.37 8.88 -27.97
C MET A 615 27.24 9.12 -28.97
N PHE A 616 26.72 10.34 -29.03
CA PHE A 616 25.67 10.70 -30.00
C PHE A 616 26.17 10.59 -31.45
N ILE A 617 27.42 10.95 -31.70
CA ILE A 617 28.06 10.81 -33.01
C ILE A 617 28.14 9.33 -33.42
N LYS A 618 28.65 8.44 -32.55
CA LYS A 618 28.75 7.00 -32.85
C LYS A 618 27.40 6.31 -33.03
N VAL A 619 26.38 6.72 -32.26
CA VAL A 619 25.00 6.24 -32.45
C VAL A 619 24.46 6.69 -33.81
N PHE A 620 24.66 7.96 -34.17
CA PHE A 620 24.22 8.50 -35.45
C PHE A 620 24.93 7.85 -36.64
N GLU A 621 26.23 7.59 -36.53
CA GLU A 621 27.02 6.86 -37.54
C GLU A 621 26.56 5.40 -37.67
N SER A 622 26.30 4.73 -36.54
CA SER A 622 25.77 3.36 -36.55
C SER A 622 24.36 3.33 -37.13
N TRP A 623 23.52 4.32 -36.83
CA TRP A 623 22.19 4.47 -37.42
C TRP A 623 22.25 4.67 -38.94
N LYS A 624 23.19 5.50 -39.44
CA LYS A 624 23.48 5.60 -40.88
C LYS A 624 23.88 4.25 -41.48
N PHE A 625 24.77 3.51 -40.81
CA PHE A 625 25.23 2.20 -41.28
C PHE A 625 24.12 1.14 -41.28
N PHE A 626 23.27 1.09 -40.25
CA PHE A 626 22.13 0.17 -40.16
C PHE A 626 21.02 0.51 -41.16
N SER A 627 20.86 1.79 -41.51
CA SER A 627 19.91 2.23 -42.54
C SER A 627 20.31 1.80 -43.96
N CYS A 628 21.59 1.45 -44.19
CA CYS A 628 22.08 0.95 -45.48
C CYS A 628 21.87 -0.56 -45.71
N LYS A 629 21.49 -1.36 -44.70
CA LYS A 629 21.21 -2.80 -44.87
C LYS A 629 19.71 -3.10 -44.76
N LEU A 630 19.11 -3.49 -45.88
CA LEU A 630 17.66 -3.64 -46.13
C LEU A 630 16.86 -4.50 -45.11
N LEU A 631 17.52 -5.38 -44.33
CA LEU A 631 16.84 -6.32 -43.41
C LEU A 631 16.77 -5.89 -41.93
N HIS A 632 17.53 -4.88 -41.50
CA HIS A 632 17.62 -4.48 -40.10
C HIS A 632 16.66 -3.37 -39.60
N PRO A 633 16.20 -2.38 -40.40
CA PRO A 633 15.32 -1.33 -39.89
C PRO A 633 13.96 -1.90 -39.43
N ILE A 634 13.47 -2.96 -40.06
CA ILE A 634 12.22 -3.64 -39.69
C ILE A 634 12.29 -4.25 -38.28
N ARG A 635 13.46 -4.75 -37.84
CA ARG A 635 13.63 -5.33 -36.49
C ARG A 635 13.66 -4.24 -35.41
N PHE A 636 14.27 -3.10 -35.70
CA PHE A 636 14.29 -1.95 -34.80
C PHE A 636 12.89 -1.33 -34.66
N PHE A 637 12.18 -1.11 -35.77
CA PHE A 637 10.79 -0.61 -35.75
C PHE A 637 9.82 -1.59 -35.10
N LYS A 638 10.01 -2.90 -35.24
CA LYS A 638 9.21 -3.91 -34.51
C LYS A 638 9.51 -3.91 -33.01
N LEU A 639 10.77 -3.78 -32.60
CA LEU A 639 11.13 -3.71 -31.18
C LEU A 639 10.64 -2.40 -30.54
N PHE A 640 10.80 -1.27 -31.24
CA PHE A 640 10.28 0.04 -30.83
C PHE A 640 8.76 0.07 -30.82
N GLY A 641 8.09 -0.52 -31.81
CA GLY A 641 6.64 -0.65 -31.86
C GLY A 641 6.09 -1.51 -30.72
N VAL A 642 6.70 -2.67 -30.45
CA VAL A 642 6.34 -3.51 -29.29
C VAL A 642 6.60 -2.76 -27.98
N PHE A 643 7.68 -1.99 -27.88
CA PHE A 643 7.97 -1.19 -26.70
C PHE A 643 6.95 -0.06 -26.48
N VAL A 644 6.65 0.72 -27.51
CA VAL A 644 5.67 1.82 -27.46
C VAL A 644 4.26 1.30 -27.17
N ILE A 645 3.86 0.17 -27.75
CA ILE A 645 2.56 -0.46 -27.47
C ILE A 645 2.47 -0.93 -26.00
N ASN A 646 3.56 -1.42 -25.41
CA ASN A 646 3.59 -1.83 -23.99
C ASN A 646 3.77 -0.67 -23.00
N VAL A 647 4.00 0.56 -23.48
CA VAL A 647 4.23 1.75 -22.65
C VAL A 647 3.04 2.73 -22.72
N ILE A 648 2.23 2.66 -23.78
CA ILE A 648 1.01 3.45 -23.96
C ILE A 648 -0.24 2.76 -23.36
N VAL A 649 -0.16 1.45 -23.11
CA VAL A 649 -1.12 0.69 -22.30
C VAL A 649 -0.63 0.68 -20.86
#